data_AF-A0A1F5Z441-F1
#
_entry.id   AF-A0A1F5Z441-F1
#
_cell.length_a   1.000
_cell.length_b   1.000
_cell.length_c   1.000
_cell.angle_alpha   90.00
_cell.angle_beta   90.00
_cell.angle_gamma   90.00
#
_symmetry.space_group_name_H-M   'P 1'
#
loop_
_entity.id
_entity.type
_entity.pdbx_description
1 polymer ?
#
loop_
_entity_poly.entity_id
_entity_poly.type
_entity_poly.pdbx_seq_one_letter_code
_entity_poly.pdbx_strand_id
1 'polypeptide(L)'
;MKRRINKLKFQINRLRLKRKVILLFLFILILAIYGINKMVSPISASPVHDETVSSANCKGTNVSQIICSLNGGTNKLYLLTAGIRDNQNIITVIGAGLNWLRAKSQCSANGANRTEVWYAFGSPSSGDVTITFDATVLSAVGAISRYSNADPTNPIENPAGSNRVGQESATCSGGSNSATATLDLTSTVGNTILFAGLDTGNQPLQTGDADYSLRFTGTVGSSNITTIYVHDRDWPTAGTDTITHSLSGSTGWSMAGLVIRPAPLPTATPTATPLPTPTPTPIDLNQGLAGHWEMDEAAGTVINDSSGNGNTSSSFTGDVSWTTGKFGSALNFDGANDVVSIPETASIDMGGTTQSYSVSAWIKTSMNVAAGTHAFLLAKRASSGVYPYIVYLDQSEIACFETGDGTNYNVTCNSTALNNNTWHLITAVRDVSSDKIFIYVDGQPAGSATDTTVTSLANNDNVSIGNGGASYTEKDFGGIMDDVRIYNRALSSNEVQALFNYSPVIPTPTPTPTVTPIAFTPTPTAVPGGSPVHNETQVCKGTGVASIVCPTTGGVDQLYVVSVGSRTNVDVVSVTGLGLTFTQHKEQCAGGLSNRAEVWSAFGSPADGNVTITFASTTLSAVGAVSKYGNVDPVTPVENPAGSNRNGQEGACSGGTSNANVSLSLTSTRNNSILLTALDAGWRNITTADPDYTERAYDYIGGGEETTLYVHDRVLSTAGTDLAEHTLADTSDWAMAGLVIKPVPQATLSPTVTPTATPIPISTLTPTITPTPLPATPTPTPFIGDNIDPINSIYSYSGLGYYSLDPTFDGNRTPQKDVTIMLVSGSLEIKQNFSLSDPQDSVVFIVNGNIYIGGDVTRIPGLFISSQTFTIADGDQPIIIDGMVYARTINFNRKFYSLTQPTYQFIYQPKYIIDLLPYLGRPQVNWQEISR
;
A
#
# COMPACT_ATOMS: atom_id res chain seq x y z
N MET A 1 14.15 75.85 -26.92
CA MET A 1 14.65 74.45 -26.98
C MET A 1 15.25 73.95 -25.64
N LYS A 2 16.24 74.66 -25.05
CA LYS A 2 16.87 74.32 -23.75
C LYS A 2 15.89 74.02 -22.60
N ARG A 3 14.83 74.82 -22.42
CA ARG A 3 13.79 74.59 -21.39
C ARG A 3 13.02 73.28 -21.57
N ARG A 4 12.74 72.85 -22.81
CA ARG A 4 12.04 71.58 -23.10
C ARG A 4 12.93 70.38 -22.81
N ILE A 5 14.23 70.47 -23.12
CA ILE A 5 15.22 69.42 -22.82
C ILE A 5 15.38 69.23 -21.31
N ASN A 6 15.43 70.32 -20.54
CA ASN A 6 15.55 70.23 -19.08
C ASN A 6 14.29 69.64 -18.43
N LYS A 7 13.10 69.95 -18.95
CA LYS A 7 11.83 69.36 -18.48
C LYS A 7 11.78 67.84 -18.76
N LEU A 8 12.30 67.40 -19.92
CA LEU A 8 12.38 65.99 -20.28
C LEU A 8 13.40 65.23 -19.40
N LYS A 9 14.59 65.81 -19.16
CA LYS A 9 15.59 65.25 -18.24
C LYS A 9 15.04 65.09 -16.81
N PHE A 10 14.28 66.06 -16.34
CA PHE A 10 13.63 65.99 -15.03
C PHE A 10 12.59 64.86 -14.95
N GLN A 11 11.77 64.68 -15.99
CA GLN A 11 10.80 63.58 -16.04
C GLN A 11 11.46 62.19 -16.12
N ILE A 12 12.55 62.05 -16.88
CA ILE A 12 13.32 60.81 -16.97
C ILE A 12 13.95 60.48 -15.60
N ASN A 13 14.49 61.47 -14.89
CA ASN A 13 15.05 61.24 -13.55
C ASN A 13 13.96 60.87 -12.53
N ARG A 14 12.76 61.44 -12.63
CA ARG A 14 11.61 61.07 -11.77
C ARG A 14 11.12 59.64 -12.05
N LEU A 15 11.12 59.20 -13.31
CA LEU A 15 10.82 57.82 -13.71
C LEU A 15 11.89 56.83 -13.23
N ARG A 16 13.18 57.19 -13.33
CA ARG A 16 14.28 56.39 -12.80
C ARG A 16 14.22 56.26 -11.28
N LEU A 17 13.85 57.33 -10.57
CA LEU A 17 13.68 57.30 -9.12
C LEU A 17 12.48 56.43 -8.70
N LYS A 18 11.33 56.56 -9.38
CA LYS A 18 10.18 55.67 -9.17
C LYS A 18 10.55 54.20 -9.41
N ARG A 19 11.29 53.91 -10.48
CA ARG A 19 11.76 52.55 -10.78
C ARG A 19 12.70 52.01 -9.69
N LYS A 20 13.60 52.84 -9.14
CA LYS A 20 14.46 52.45 -8.02
C LYS A 20 13.70 52.22 -6.72
N VAL A 21 12.69 53.05 -6.41
CA VAL A 21 11.84 52.85 -5.22
C VAL A 21 10.98 51.60 -5.34
N ILE A 22 10.45 51.32 -6.54
CA ILE A 22 9.71 50.08 -6.83
C ILE A 22 10.63 48.87 -6.72
N LEU A 23 11.86 48.93 -7.26
CA LEU A 23 12.84 47.85 -7.10
C LEU A 23 13.26 47.66 -5.63
N LEU A 24 13.37 48.73 -4.85
CA LEU A 24 13.70 48.65 -3.43
C LEU A 24 12.55 48.04 -2.62
N PHE A 25 11.30 48.40 -2.92
CA PHE A 25 10.12 47.76 -2.32
C PHE A 25 10.01 46.29 -2.71
N LEU A 26 10.27 45.95 -3.98
CA LEU A 26 10.36 44.56 -4.42
C LEU A 26 11.50 43.81 -3.72
N PHE A 27 12.64 44.45 -3.50
CA PHE A 27 13.79 43.83 -2.84
C PHE A 27 13.54 43.59 -1.35
N ILE A 28 12.89 44.53 -0.66
CA ILE A 28 12.46 44.37 0.75
C ILE A 28 11.36 43.30 0.86
N LEU A 29 10.42 43.25 -0.09
CA LEU A 29 9.41 42.19 -0.16
C LEU A 29 10.04 40.83 -0.42
N ILE A 30 11.04 40.75 -1.32
CA ILE A 30 11.82 39.53 -1.58
C ILE A 30 12.59 39.12 -0.33
N LEU A 31 13.21 40.04 0.40
CA LEU A 31 13.90 39.75 1.67
C LEU A 31 12.94 39.30 2.77
N ALA A 32 11.73 39.86 2.85
CA ALA A 32 10.69 39.40 3.78
C ALA A 32 10.17 38.00 3.43
N ILE A 33 10.02 37.70 2.13
CA ILE A 33 9.61 36.38 1.63
C ILE A 33 10.75 35.35 1.79
N TYR A 34 12.01 35.76 1.66
CA TYR A 34 13.18 34.88 1.85
C TYR A 34 13.53 34.64 3.32
N GLY A 35 13.30 35.63 4.20
CA GLY A 35 13.58 35.55 5.63
C GLY A 35 12.61 34.67 6.42
N ILE A 36 11.40 34.44 5.92
CA ILE A 36 10.39 33.58 6.58
C ILE A 36 10.51 32.11 6.15
N ASN A 37 11.09 31.83 4.98
CA ASN A 37 11.15 30.46 4.41
C ASN A 37 12.44 29.68 4.72
N LYS A 38 13.33 30.22 5.57
CA LYS A 38 14.52 29.49 6.04
C LYS A 38 14.62 29.57 7.56
N MET A 39 13.96 28.62 8.23
CA MET A 39 14.27 28.02 9.54
C MET A 39 12.99 27.67 10.31
N VAL A 40 12.18 26.75 9.81
CA VAL A 40 11.48 25.76 10.64
C VAL A 40 11.26 24.56 9.73
N SER A 41 11.91 23.43 9.99
CA SER A 41 11.41 22.15 9.45
C SER A 41 9.96 22.03 9.91
N PRO A 42 8.99 21.67 9.06
CA PRO A 42 7.62 21.67 9.52
C PRO A 42 7.52 20.65 10.67
N ILE A 43 7.15 21.10 11.87
CA ILE A 43 7.02 20.26 13.08
C ILE A 43 5.53 20.01 13.27
N SER A 44 5.13 18.79 13.57
CA SER A 44 3.73 18.47 13.86
C SER A 44 3.24 19.35 15.02
N ALA A 45 2.10 20.01 14.84
CA ALA A 45 1.52 20.84 15.89
C ALA A 45 1.12 19.96 17.08
N SER A 46 1.45 20.40 18.30
CA SER A 46 1.04 19.70 19.52
C SER A 46 -0.49 19.53 19.54
N PRO A 47 -1.02 18.42 20.10
CA PRO A 47 -2.42 18.36 20.48
C PRO A 47 -2.80 19.58 21.32
N VAL A 48 -4.07 19.98 21.27
CA VAL A 48 -4.57 21.13 22.03
C VAL A 48 -5.76 20.70 22.85
N HIS A 49 -5.71 20.95 24.16
CA HIS A 49 -6.85 20.75 25.04
C HIS A 49 -7.96 21.76 24.70
N ASP A 50 -9.12 21.27 24.26
CA ASP A 50 -10.26 22.12 23.92
C ASP A 50 -11.09 22.45 25.17
N GLU A 51 -11.53 21.40 25.89
CA GLU A 51 -12.36 21.51 27.08
C GLU A 51 -12.39 20.20 27.86
N THR A 52 -12.67 20.29 29.16
CA THR A 52 -13.12 19.16 29.97
C THR A 52 -14.54 19.43 30.44
N VAL A 53 -15.47 18.52 30.13
CA VAL A 53 -16.87 18.61 30.50
C VAL A 53 -17.24 17.56 31.54
N SER A 54 -18.11 17.97 32.47
CA SER A 54 -18.78 17.08 33.42
C SER A 54 -20.19 17.63 33.63
N SER A 55 -21.21 16.81 33.37
CA SER A 55 -22.60 17.16 33.66
C SER A 55 -22.95 16.88 35.13
N ALA A 56 -24.11 17.37 35.59
CA ALA A 56 -24.58 17.12 36.95
C ALA A 56 -24.74 15.61 37.25
N ASN A 57 -25.09 14.81 36.24
CA ASN A 57 -25.31 13.37 36.32
C ASN A 57 -24.02 12.55 36.08
N CYS A 58 -22.90 13.22 35.79
CA CYS A 58 -21.58 12.59 35.61
C CYS A 58 -20.93 12.26 36.96
N LYS A 59 -21.73 12.18 38.03
CA LYS A 59 -21.34 11.76 39.37
C LYS A 59 -22.55 11.23 40.13
N GLY A 60 -22.31 10.35 41.09
CA GLY A 60 -23.38 9.77 41.91
C GLY A 60 -22.88 9.02 43.13
N THR A 61 -23.80 8.67 44.03
CA THR A 61 -23.56 7.79 45.19
C THR A 61 -24.54 6.64 45.16
N ASN A 62 -24.09 5.41 45.46
CA ASN A 62 -24.91 4.20 45.39
C ASN A 62 -25.58 4.03 44.01
N VAL A 63 -24.79 4.14 42.95
CA VAL A 63 -25.26 4.11 41.56
C VAL A 63 -24.65 2.92 40.81
N SER A 64 -25.38 2.35 39.86
CA SER A 64 -24.85 1.35 38.91
C SER A 64 -24.36 1.96 37.60
N GLN A 65 -24.63 3.25 37.39
CA GLN A 65 -24.17 4.00 36.23
C GLN A 65 -24.09 5.50 36.53
N ILE A 66 -23.26 6.21 35.78
CA ILE A 66 -23.25 7.68 35.70
C ILE A 66 -23.37 8.11 34.24
N ILE A 67 -23.87 9.33 34.01
CA ILE A 67 -24.13 9.84 32.66
C ILE A 67 -23.44 11.18 32.49
N CYS A 68 -22.49 11.25 31.58
CA CYS A 68 -21.71 12.43 31.28
C CYS A 68 -22.16 13.04 29.96
N SER A 69 -22.53 14.32 29.96
CA SER A 69 -22.88 15.01 28.72
C SER A 69 -21.59 15.41 28.00
N LEU A 70 -21.57 15.13 26.70
CA LEU A 70 -20.46 15.36 25.79
C LEU A 70 -20.85 16.46 24.80
N ASN A 71 -19.95 17.43 24.62
CA ASN A 71 -20.03 18.40 23.54
C ASN A 71 -19.36 17.81 22.29
N GLY A 72 -20.16 17.63 21.24
CA GLY A 72 -19.71 17.11 19.96
C GLY A 72 -18.64 17.99 19.31
N GLY A 73 -17.88 17.42 18.39
CA GLY A 73 -16.77 18.09 17.73
C GLY A 73 -16.18 17.22 16.64
N THR A 74 -15.80 17.82 15.52
CA THR A 74 -15.28 17.08 14.37
C THR A 74 -13.83 16.67 14.59
N ASN A 75 -13.52 15.39 14.35
CA ASN A 75 -12.18 14.78 14.40
C ASN A 75 -11.41 15.12 15.68
N LYS A 76 -12.02 14.82 16.82
CA LYS A 76 -11.43 15.07 18.14
C LYS A 76 -11.11 13.75 18.82
N LEU A 77 -10.09 13.78 19.66
CA LEU A 77 -9.86 12.76 20.67
C LEU A 77 -10.66 13.12 21.92
N TYR A 78 -11.41 12.15 22.43
CA TYR A 78 -12.16 12.24 23.68
C TYR A 78 -11.55 11.29 24.70
N LEU A 79 -11.26 11.79 25.90
CA LEU A 79 -10.73 11.03 27.02
C LEU A 79 -11.73 11.10 28.18
N LEU A 80 -12.34 9.97 28.54
CA LEU A 80 -13.14 9.83 29.74
C LEU A 80 -12.22 9.40 30.89
N THR A 81 -12.21 10.17 31.98
CA THR A 81 -11.62 9.77 33.26
C THR A 81 -12.74 9.50 34.26
N ALA A 82 -12.70 8.37 34.94
CA ALA A 82 -13.65 8.02 35.99
C ALA A 82 -12.92 7.58 37.26
N GLY A 83 -13.31 8.14 38.40
CA GLY A 83 -12.94 7.69 39.74
C GLY A 83 -14.10 6.94 40.37
N ILE A 84 -13.81 5.84 41.05
CA ILE A 84 -14.79 4.86 41.52
C ILE A 84 -14.40 4.38 42.91
N ARG A 85 -15.32 4.50 43.87
CA ARG A 85 -15.19 3.91 45.21
C ARG A 85 -15.72 2.48 45.21
N ASP A 86 -15.03 1.61 45.94
CA ASP A 86 -15.23 0.14 46.04
C ASP A 86 -14.65 -0.68 44.89
N ASN A 87 -13.77 -0.06 44.09
CA ASN A 87 -12.89 -0.76 43.15
C ASN A 87 -13.61 -1.62 42.10
N GLN A 88 -14.89 -1.35 41.88
CA GLN A 88 -15.73 -1.92 40.82
C GLN A 88 -15.20 -1.49 39.44
N ASN A 89 -15.37 -2.34 38.44
CA ASN A 89 -14.92 -2.06 37.07
C ASN A 89 -15.99 -1.31 36.29
N ILE A 90 -15.55 -0.57 35.25
CA ILE A 90 -16.46 -0.14 34.19
C ILE A 90 -16.58 -1.28 33.19
N ILE A 91 -17.81 -1.75 32.95
CA ILE A 91 -18.08 -2.82 31.99
C ILE A 91 -18.36 -2.28 30.60
N THR A 92 -19.01 -1.12 30.50
CA THR A 92 -19.33 -0.48 29.24
C THR A 92 -19.29 1.04 29.35
N VAL A 93 -18.84 1.67 28.27
CA VAL A 93 -18.97 3.11 28.02
C VAL A 93 -19.64 3.25 26.67
N ILE A 94 -20.88 3.75 26.66
CA ILE A 94 -21.71 3.81 25.45
C ILE A 94 -22.33 5.20 25.34
N GLY A 95 -22.29 5.78 24.15
CA GLY A 95 -22.99 7.03 23.88
C GLY A 95 -22.29 7.88 22.83
N ALA A 96 -22.96 8.97 22.44
CA ALA A 96 -22.51 9.93 21.44
C ALA A 96 -22.14 9.35 20.05
N GLY A 97 -22.47 8.08 19.74
CA GLY A 97 -22.08 7.42 18.49
C GLY A 97 -20.58 7.13 18.38
N LEU A 98 -19.87 7.12 19.52
CA LEU A 98 -18.43 6.85 19.59
C LEU A 98 -18.16 5.39 19.99
N ASN A 99 -17.10 4.82 19.44
CA ASN A 99 -16.53 3.55 19.91
C ASN A 99 -15.52 3.82 21.03
N TRP A 100 -15.91 3.55 22.27
CA TRP A 100 -15.06 3.78 23.44
C TRP A 100 -14.19 2.57 23.75
N LEU A 101 -12.90 2.82 23.88
CA LEU A 101 -11.89 1.81 24.20
C LEU A 101 -11.26 2.15 25.55
N ARG A 102 -11.03 1.14 26.39
CA ARG A 102 -10.35 1.34 27.67
C ARG A 102 -8.86 1.58 27.42
N ALA A 103 -8.32 2.71 27.86
CA ALA A 103 -6.90 2.98 27.80
C ALA A 103 -6.17 2.37 29.00
N LYS A 104 -6.68 2.62 30.22
CA LYS A 104 -6.07 2.10 31.44
C LYS A 104 -7.05 2.00 32.60
N SER A 105 -6.90 0.97 33.44
CA SER A 105 -7.57 0.85 34.74
C SER A 105 -6.52 0.71 35.84
N GLN A 106 -6.66 1.49 36.91
CA GLN A 106 -5.73 1.49 38.03
C GLN A 106 -6.49 1.52 39.35
N CYS A 107 -6.17 0.61 40.25
CA CYS A 107 -6.73 0.63 41.60
C CYS A 107 -5.74 1.13 42.66
N SER A 108 -6.28 1.61 43.77
CA SER A 108 -5.48 2.04 44.92
C SER A 108 -4.85 0.84 45.61
N ALA A 109 -3.75 1.06 46.33
CA ALA A 109 -3.00 0.00 47.00
C ALA A 109 -3.80 -0.84 48.00
N ASN A 110 -4.84 -0.25 48.60
CA ASN A 110 -5.74 -0.91 49.54
C ASN A 110 -7.07 -1.35 48.90
N GLY A 111 -7.20 -1.28 47.57
CA GLY A 111 -8.40 -1.66 46.83
C GLY A 111 -9.64 -0.82 47.17
N ALA A 112 -9.47 0.39 47.70
CA ALA A 112 -10.59 1.26 48.07
C ALA A 112 -11.11 2.07 46.89
N ASN A 113 -10.22 2.51 46.00
CA ASN A 113 -10.53 3.36 44.85
C ASN A 113 -10.04 2.73 43.55
N ARG A 114 -10.68 3.10 42.44
CA ARG A 114 -10.24 2.79 41.08
C ARG A 114 -10.37 4.03 40.22
N THR A 115 -9.35 4.26 39.40
CA THR A 115 -9.34 5.24 38.33
C THR A 115 -9.26 4.54 36.99
N GLU A 116 -10.16 4.87 36.08
CA GLU A 116 -10.11 4.39 34.71
C GLU A 116 -10.04 5.55 33.73
N VAL A 117 -9.26 5.35 32.66
CA VAL A 117 -9.19 6.23 31.50
C VAL A 117 -9.64 5.45 30.28
N TRP A 118 -10.61 6.01 29.57
CA TRP A 118 -11.15 5.49 28.31
C TRP A 118 -10.97 6.54 27.22
N TYR A 119 -10.86 6.11 25.98
CA TYR A 119 -10.69 7.00 24.83
C TYR A 119 -11.59 6.64 23.67
N ALA A 120 -11.92 7.65 22.87
CA ALA A 120 -12.59 7.49 21.59
C ALA A 120 -12.15 8.61 20.64
N PHE A 121 -12.01 8.30 19.35
CA PHE A 121 -11.74 9.30 18.32
C PHE A 121 -12.93 9.37 17.37
N GLY A 122 -13.37 10.57 17.00
CA GLY A 122 -14.47 10.69 16.04
C GLY A 122 -15.04 12.09 15.88
N SER A 123 -16.21 12.13 15.23
CA SER A 123 -16.97 13.35 14.94
C SER A 123 -18.41 13.27 15.48
N PRO A 124 -18.61 13.05 16.80
CA PRO A 124 -19.93 12.87 17.36
C PRO A 124 -20.71 14.19 17.38
N SER A 125 -22.04 14.09 17.30
CA SER A 125 -22.92 15.18 17.76
C SER A 125 -22.88 15.27 19.29
N SER A 126 -23.21 16.43 19.85
CA SER A 126 -23.39 16.54 21.31
C SER A 126 -24.44 15.54 21.79
N GLY A 127 -24.22 14.93 22.95
CA GLY A 127 -25.07 13.88 23.49
C GLY A 127 -24.55 13.32 24.80
N ASP A 128 -25.25 12.33 25.34
CA ASP A 128 -24.89 11.71 26.60
C ASP A 128 -24.02 10.46 26.39
N VAL A 129 -23.09 10.25 27.32
CA VAL A 129 -22.22 9.08 27.45
C VAL A 129 -22.55 8.40 28.77
N THR A 130 -23.05 7.18 28.69
CA THR A 130 -23.41 6.35 29.82
C THR A 130 -22.23 5.45 30.19
N ILE A 131 -21.88 5.45 31.47
CA ILE A 131 -20.80 4.67 32.06
C ILE A 131 -21.45 3.68 33.02
N THR A 132 -21.35 2.39 32.72
CA THR A 132 -21.98 1.33 33.51
C THR A 132 -20.93 0.53 34.27
N PHE A 133 -21.22 0.29 35.55
CA PHE A 133 -20.34 -0.46 36.46
C PHE A 133 -20.78 -1.94 36.56
N ASP A 134 -19.85 -2.83 36.91
CA ASP A 134 -20.14 -4.26 37.15
C ASP A 134 -21.06 -4.50 38.36
N ALA A 135 -21.06 -3.59 39.34
CA ALA A 135 -22.02 -3.56 40.44
C ALA A 135 -22.35 -2.12 40.88
N THR A 136 -23.29 -1.98 41.81
CA THR A 136 -23.57 -0.67 42.44
C THR A 136 -22.34 -0.17 43.19
N VAL A 137 -21.84 1.01 42.81
CA VAL A 137 -20.67 1.64 43.42
C VAL A 137 -21.09 2.65 44.50
N LEU A 138 -20.32 2.76 45.57
CA LEU A 138 -20.66 3.69 46.67
C LEU A 138 -20.60 5.14 46.22
N SER A 139 -19.66 5.47 45.35
CA SER A 139 -19.53 6.79 44.73
C SER A 139 -18.68 6.72 43.47
N ALA A 140 -19.06 7.51 42.47
CA ALA A 140 -18.28 7.66 41.25
C ALA A 140 -18.38 9.08 40.69
N VAL A 141 -17.30 9.53 40.07
CA VAL A 141 -17.20 10.82 39.37
C VAL A 141 -16.54 10.57 38.03
N GLY A 142 -17.10 11.11 36.95
CA GLY A 142 -16.52 11.11 35.62
C GLY A 142 -16.19 12.52 35.14
N ALA A 143 -15.35 12.61 34.12
CA ALA A 143 -15.13 13.80 33.32
C ALA A 143 -14.65 13.42 31.92
N ILE A 144 -15.07 14.16 30.90
CA ILE A 144 -14.65 13.92 29.51
C ILE A 144 -13.82 15.11 29.04
N SER A 145 -12.55 14.88 28.72
CA SER A 145 -11.65 15.87 28.12
C SER A 145 -11.60 15.69 26.60
N ARG A 146 -11.51 16.80 25.87
CA ARG A 146 -11.47 16.81 24.41
C ARG A 146 -10.19 17.47 23.91
N TYR A 147 -9.58 16.87 22.90
CA TYR A 147 -8.33 17.35 22.31
C TYR A 147 -8.43 17.49 20.78
N SER A 148 -7.98 18.63 20.28
CA SER A 148 -7.70 18.91 18.88
C SER A 148 -6.30 18.44 18.49
N ASN A 149 -6.05 18.29 17.19
CA ASN A 149 -4.72 17.98 16.61
C ASN A 149 -4.07 16.70 17.15
N ALA A 150 -4.84 15.77 17.70
CA ALA A 150 -4.37 14.43 18.02
C ALA A 150 -4.27 13.57 16.74
N ASP A 151 -3.36 12.59 16.72
CA ASP A 151 -3.23 11.62 15.63
C ASP A 151 -4.56 10.86 15.43
N PRO A 152 -5.21 10.93 14.25
CA PRO A 152 -6.50 10.29 14.02
C PRO A 152 -6.42 8.77 13.90
N THR A 153 -5.23 8.21 13.68
CA THR A 153 -5.00 6.77 13.50
C THR A 153 -4.50 6.11 14.77
N ASN A 154 -3.52 6.74 15.43
CA ASN A 154 -2.90 6.24 16.66
C ASN A 154 -2.80 7.37 17.69
N PRO A 155 -3.94 7.82 18.27
CA PRO A 155 -4.01 9.03 19.09
C PRO A 155 -3.29 8.94 20.43
N ILE A 156 -3.07 7.73 20.96
CA ILE A 156 -2.54 7.51 22.31
C ILE A 156 -1.28 6.66 22.29
N GLU A 157 -0.37 6.91 23.23
CA GLU A 157 0.77 6.05 23.56
C GLU A 157 0.94 5.95 25.08
N ASN A 158 1.70 4.94 25.52
CA ASN A 158 2.08 4.72 26.91
C ASN A 158 0.92 4.88 27.93
N PRO A 159 -0.19 4.13 27.81
CA PRO A 159 -1.17 4.06 28.88
C PRO A 159 -0.51 3.46 30.13
N ALA A 160 -0.48 4.23 31.22
CA ALA A 160 0.25 3.89 32.43
C ALA A 160 -0.63 4.08 33.67
N GLY A 161 -0.44 3.19 34.64
CA GLY A 161 -1.06 3.27 35.96
C GLY A 161 0.00 3.52 37.02
N SER A 162 -0.33 4.32 38.03
CA SER A 162 0.48 4.46 39.24
C SER A 162 0.55 3.14 40.01
N ASN A 163 1.42 3.04 41.02
CA ASN A 163 1.43 1.89 41.91
C ASN A 163 1.52 0.54 41.15
N ARG A 164 2.71 0.25 40.59
CA ARG A 164 2.99 -0.83 39.60
C ARG A 164 2.46 -2.23 39.95
N VAL A 165 2.20 -2.52 41.23
CA VAL A 165 1.70 -3.83 41.70
C VAL A 165 0.16 -3.96 41.57
N GLY A 166 -0.57 -2.85 41.41
CA GLY A 166 -2.03 -2.81 41.26
C GLY A 166 -2.53 -2.52 39.84
N GLN A 167 -1.67 -2.61 38.82
CA GLN A 167 -2.06 -2.37 37.43
C GLN A 167 -2.95 -3.51 36.92
N GLU A 168 -4.21 -3.21 36.61
CA GLU A 168 -5.18 -4.13 35.96
C GLU A 168 -5.37 -5.50 36.64
N SER A 169 -5.00 -5.63 37.93
CA SER A 169 -5.19 -6.86 38.68
C SER A 169 -6.64 -6.99 39.15
N ALA A 170 -7.20 -8.20 39.06
CA ALA A 170 -8.47 -8.57 39.69
C ALA A 170 -8.42 -8.47 41.23
N THR A 171 -7.21 -8.52 41.81
CA THR A 171 -6.97 -8.37 43.26
C THR A 171 -6.10 -7.15 43.51
N CYS A 172 -6.70 -6.08 44.05
CA CYS A 172 -6.01 -4.82 44.35
C CYS A 172 -5.22 -4.91 45.64
N SER A 173 -4.08 -5.62 45.59
CA SER A 173 -3.23 -5.91 46.74
C SER A 173 -1.75 -5.77 46.37
N GLY A 174 -0.92 -5.35 47.32
CA GLY A 174 0.54 -5.28 47.16
C GLY A 174 1.10 -3.93 46.74
N GLY A 175 0.25 -2.90 46.62
CA GLY A 175 0.68 -1.55 46.32
C GLY A 175 1.23 -0.76 47.52
N SER A 176 1.92 0.35 47.25
CA SER A 176 2.41 1.26 48.30
C SER A 176 1.59 2.54 48.37
N ASN A 177 0.92 2.74 49.49
CA ASN A 177 0.20 3.96 49.85
C ASN A 177 1.20 5.00 50.39
N SER A 178 1.29 6.16 49.74
CA SER A 178 2.22 7.24 50.10
C SER A 178 1.51 8.60 50.06
N ALA A 179 2.00 9.61 50.78
CA ALA A 179 1.46 10.98 50.70
C ALA A 179 1.84 11.69 49.39
N THR A 180 2.59 11.00 48.52
CA THR A 180 2.99 11.46 47.20
C THR A 180 2.42 10.50 46.15
N ALA A 181 1.65 11.03 45.21
CA ALA A 181 1.13 10.28 44.07
C ALA A 181 1.98 10.57 42.84
N THR A 182 2.55 9.54 42.23
CA THR A 182 3.39 9.66 41.04
C THR A 182 2.98 8.74 39.90
N LEU A 183 3.22 9.18 38.67
CA LEU A 183 3.04 8.38 37.45
C LEU A 183 4.06 8.79 36.39
N ASP A 184 4.78 7.82 35.85
CA ASP A 184 5.70 8.02 34.73
C ASP A 184 4.96 7.94 33.40
N LEU A 185 5.12 8.95 32.55
CA LEU A 185 4.59 9.01 31.20
C LEU A 185 5.72 9.17 30.19
N THR A 186 5.88 8.18 29.31
CA THR A 186 6.95 8.13 28.30
C THR A 186 6.38 8.40 26.92
N SER A 187 6.88 9.43 26.27
CA SER A 187 6.53 9.78 24.90
C SER A 187 7.61 9.33 23.91
N THR A 188 7.21 8.76 22.77
CA THR A 188 8.15 8.33 21.71
C THR A 188 8.45 9.43 20.70
N VAL A 189 7.66 10.51 20.69
CA VAL A 189 7.75 11.65 19.76
C VAL A 189 7.72 12.98 20.52
N GLY A 190 8.12 14.07 19.88
CA GLY A 190 7.95 15.43 20.43
C GLY A 190 6.57 16.00 20.18
N ASN A 191 6.26 17.14 20.82
CA ASN A 191 4.99 17.86 20.73
C ASN A 191 3.76 17.00 21.07
N THR A 192 3.81 16.31 22.21
CA THR A 192 2.70 15.51 22.74
C THR A 192 2.01 16.23 23.90
N ILE A 193 0.87 15.67 24.35
CA ILE A 193 0.29 16.03 25.65
C ILE A 193 0.41 14.83 26.59
N LEU A 194 0.94 15.04 27.80
CA LEU A 194 0.91 14.06 28.88
C LEU A 194 -0.39 14.25 29.67
N PHE A 195 -1.23 13.22 29.76
CA PHE A 195 -2.55 13.27 30.39
C PHE A 195 -2.61 12.35 31.61
N ALA A 196 -3.18 12.82 32.71
CA ALA A 196 -3.36 12.02 33.92
C ALA A 196 -4.70 12.33 34.63
N GLY A 197 -5.38 11.26 35.04
CA GLY A 197 -6.50 11.29 35.97
C GLY A 197 -6.10 10.69 37.31
N LEU A 198 -6.33 11.43 38.39
CA LEU A 198 -6.02 11.05 39.77
C LEU A 198 -7.31 11.00 40.60
N ASP A 199 -7.64 9.85 41.18
CA ASP A 199 -8.63 9.73 42.25
C ASP A 199 -7.94 9.70 43.61
N THR A 200 -8.25 10.68 44.46
CA THR A 200 -7.68 10.76 45.82
C THR A 200 -8.65 10.36 46.92
N GLY A 201 -9.89 10.02 46.57
CA GLY A 201 -10.95 9.75 47.53
C GLY A 201 -11.17 10.91 48.49
N ASN A 202 -10.91 10.66 49.79
CA ASN A 202 -11.03 11.66 50.86
C ASN A 202 -9.72 12.37 51.20
N GLN A 203 -8.64 12.15 50.44
CA GLN A 203 -7.34 12.80 50.63
C GLN A 203 -7.21 13.99 49.67
N PRO A 204 -7.62 15.21 50.04
CA PRO A 204 -7.48 16.36 49.14
C PRO A 204 -6.02 16.59 48.73
N LEU A 205 -5.87 17.07 47.50
CA LEU A 205 -4.59 17.53 46.96
C LEU A 205 -4.09 18.72 47.80
N GLN A 206 -2.91 18.60 48.42
CA GLN A 206 -2.25 19.71 49.11
C GLN A 206 -1.48 20.58 48.13
N THR A 207 -0.75 19.96 47.22
CA THR A 207 0.02 20.66 46.18
C THR A 207 -0.02 19.83 44.91
N GLY A 208 -0.60 20.41 43.86
CA GLY A 208 -0.58 19.85 42.51
C GLY A 208 0.82 19.96 41.90
N ASP A 209 1.08 19.14 40.89
CA ASP A 209 2.28 19.33 40.08
C ASP A 209 2.14 20.66 39.33
N ALA A 210 3.08 21.58 39.55
CA ALA A 210 2.99 22.95 39.01
C ALA A 210 3.18 22.99 37.49
N ASP A 211 3.80 21.95 36.92
CA ASP A 211 4.04 21.85 35.48
C ASP A 211 2.80 21.32 34.73
N TYR A 212 1.85 20.71 35.44
CA TYR A 212 0.62 20.18 34.87
C TYR A 212 -0.57 21.12 35.11
N SER A 213 -1.28 21.44 34.03
CA SER A 213 -2.52 22.21 34.09
C SER A 213 -3.65 21.35 34.65
N LEU A 214 -4.29 21.81 35.75
CA LEU A 214 -5.52 21.22 36.24
C LEU A 214 -6.67 21.57 35.29
N ARG A 215 -7.28 20.55 34.68
CA ARG A 215 -8.42 20.70 33.74
C ARG A 215 -9.76 20.47 34.38
N PHE A 216 -9.83 19.59 35.38
CA PHE A 216 -11.07 19.32 36.09
C PHE A 216 -10.81 18.84 37.52
N THR A 217 -11.72 19.22 38.42
CA THR A 217 -11.83 18.63 39.76
C THR A 217 -13.30 18.32 40.04
N GLY A 218 -13.58 17.14 40.59
CA GLY A 218 -14.93 16.74 40.92
C GLY A 218 -14.98 15.84 42.14
N THR A 219 -15.88 16.16 43.08
CA THR A 219 -16.07 15.41 44.32
C THR A 219 -17.52 14.97 44.47
N VAL A 220 -17.72 13.75 44.98
CA VAL A 220 -19.03 13.23 45.40
C VAL A 220 -18.90 12.35 46.64
N GLY A 221 -19.96 12.28 47.45
CA GLY A 221 -20.01 11.49 48.68
C GLY A 221 -19.70 12.29 49.95
N SER A 222 -20.04 11.71 51.10
CA SER A 222 -19.84 12.30 52.43
C SER A 222 -19.01 11.40 53.36
N SER A 223 -19.30 10.09 53.38
CA SER A 223 -18.50 9.06 54.07
C SER A 223 -17.63 8.25 53.11
N ASN A 224 -18.14 7.99 51.90
CA ASN A 224 -17.47 7.30 50.81
C ASN A 224 -17.15 8.33 49.72
N ILE A 225 -16.11 9.12 49.96
CA ILE A 225 -15.77 10.25 49.08
C ILE A 225 -14.93 9.74 47.92
N THR A 226 -15.33 10.13 46.70
CA THR A 226 -14.52 10.03 45.48
C THR A 226 -14.20 11.44 45.02
N THR A 227 -12.91 11.72 44.81
CA THR A 227 -12.45 13.02 44.30
C THR A 227 -11.50 12.79 43.15
N ILE A 228 -11.89 13.22 41.95
CA ILE A 228 -11.02 13.14 40.77
C ILE A 228 -10.40 14.49 40.45
N TYR A 229 -9.14 14.45 40.01
CA TYR A 229 -8.40 15.53 39.40
C TYR A 229 -7.95 15.08 38.01
N VAL A 230 -8.20 15.90 36.99
CA VAL A 230 -7.73 15.65 35.62
C VAL A 230 -6.70 16.71 35.28
N HIS A 231 -5.52 16.27 34.87
CA HIS A 231 -4.37 17.08 34.59
C HIS A 231 -3.81 16.79 33.19
N ASP A 232 -3.25 17.81 32.56
CA ASP A 232 -2.43 17.61 31.36
C ASP A 232 -1.23 18.57 31.28
N ARG A 233 -0.27 18.25 30.42
CA ARG A 233 0.93 19.05 30.17
C ARG A 233 1.36 18.93 28.71
N ASP A 234 1.69 20.05 28.08
CA ASP A 234 2.37 20.05 26.78
C ASP A 234 3.82 19.57 26.93
N TRP A 235 4.23 18.61 26.10
CA TRP A 235 5.53 17.96 26.18
C TRP A 235 6.28 18.04 24.84
N PRO A 236 7.34 18.85 24.75
CA PRO A 236 7.92 19.22 23.46
C PRO A 236 8.85 18.15 22.85
N THR A 237 9.33 17.17 23.63
CA THR A 237 10.38 16.24 23.21
C THR A 237 10.00 14.79 23.50
N ALA A 238 10.54 13.83 22.75
CA ALA A 238 10.45 12.42 23.15
C ALA A 238 11.19 12.20 24.50
N GLY A 239 10.66 11.34 25.35
CA GLY A 239 11.23 11.04 26.68
C GLY A 239 10.17 10.81 27.74
N THR A 240 10.62 10.51 28.95
CA THR A 240 9.76 10.26 30.13
C THR A 240 9.68 11.49 31.01
N ASP A 241 8.46 11.83 31.45
CA ASP A 241 8.20 12.76 32.54
C ASP A 241 7.44 12.05 33.67
N THR A 242 7.53 12.57 34.89
CA THR A 242 6.86 12.00 36.05
C THR A 242 5.95 13.05 36.68
N ILE A 243 4.63 12.89 36.56
CA ILE A 243 3.68 13.74 37.29
C ILE A 243 3.75 13.41 38.78
N THR A 244 3.87 14.43 39.63
CA THR A 244 4.03 14.27 41.09
C THR A 244 3.08 15.18 41.88
N HIS A 245 2.22 14.56 42.68
CA HIS A 245 1.24 15.25 43.53
C HIS A 245 1.48 15.01 45.01
N SER A 246 1.31 16.05 45.85
CA SER A 246 1.34 15.93 47.31
C SER A 246 -0.08 15.92 47.87
N LEU A 247 -0.41 14.91 48.68
CA LEU A 247 -1.72 14.66 49.26
C LEU A 247 -1.71 14.91 50.77
N SER A 248 -2.88 15.17 51.36
CA SER A 248 -3.03 15.39 52.82
C SER A 248 -2.75 14.15 53.68
N GLY A 249 -2.67 12.98 53.08
CA GLY A 249 -2.44 11.70 53.75
C GLY A 249 -2.04 10.62 52.76
N SER A 250 -1.68 9.44 53.27
CA SER A 250 -0.99 8.42 52.49
C SER A 250 -1.88 7.33 51.91
N THR A 251 -3.17 7.25 52.23
CA THR A 251 -3.98 6.08 51.92
C THR A 251 -5.02 6.29 50.82
N GLY A 252 -5.04 5.38 49.85
CA GLY A 252 -6.25 5.09 49.06
C GLY A 252 -6.42 5.88 47.77
N TRP A 253 -5.37 6.48 47.23
CA TRP A 253 -5.41 7.13 45.92
C TRP A 253 -5.05 6.17 44.78
N SER A 254 -5.50 6.49 43.57
CA SER A 254 -5.13 5.81 42.32
C SER A 254 -5.00 6.83 41.20
N MET A 255 -4.05 6.61 40.30
CA MET A 255 -3.81 7.49 39.15
C MET A 255 -3.55 6.68 37.89
N ALA A 256 -4.18 7.08 36.79
CA ALA A 256 -4.02 6.49 35.47
C ALA A 256 -3.82 7.60 34.44
N GLY A 257 -3.00 7.37 33.43
CA GLY A 257 -2.65 8.37 32.43
C GLY A 257 -2.19 7.76 31.13
N LEU A 258 -1.96 8.61 30.14
CA LEU A 258 -1.48 8.26 28.81
C LEU A 258 -0.84 9.47 28.17
N VAL A 259 -0.23 9.28 27.01
CA VAL A 259 0.31 10.36 26.19
C VAL A 259 -0.51 10.50 24.91
N ILE A 260 -0.84 11.73 24.53
CA ILE A 260 -1.60 12.07 23.33
C ILE A 260 -0.61 12.46 22.23
N ARG A 261 -0.66 11.75 21.10
CA ARG A 261 0.25 11.96 19.97
C ARG A 261 -0.23 13.09 19.06
N PRO A 262 0.66 13.97 18.57
CA PRO A 262 0.29 15.00 17.59
C PRO A 262 -0.13 14.35 16.28
N ALA A 263 -1.05 15.00 15.58
CA ALA A 263 -1.36 14.66 14.20
C ALA A 263 -0.07 14.70 13.37
N PRO A 264 0.18 13.68 12.52
CA PRO A 264 1.37 13.66 11.69
C PRO A 264 1.42 14.91 10.82
N LEU A 265 2.62 15.42 10.63
CA LEU A 265 2.84 16.62 9.86
C LEU A 265 2.22 16.48 8.46
N PRO A 266 1.51 17.49 7.94
CA PRO A 266 1.08 17.48 6.57
C PRO A 266 2.32 17.49 5.67
N THR A 267 2.70 16.33 5.16
CA THR A 267 3.58 16.20 3.99
C THR A 267 2.96 17.08 2.90
N ALA A 268 3.73 17.96 2.26
CA ALA A 268 3.23 18.91 1.28
C ALA A 268 2.31 18.21 0.27
N THR A 269 1.00 18.33 0.49
CA THR A 269 -0.02 17.84 -0.41
C THR A 269 -0.02 18.78 -1.62
N PRO A 270 0.00 18.29 -2.87
CA PRO A 270 -0.33 19.14 -4.00
C PRO A 270 -1.69 19.81 -3.76
N THR A 271 -1.80 21.07 -4.18
CA THR A 271 -2.96 21.96 -4.01
C THR A 271 -4.30 21.24 -4.21
N ALA A 272 -5.23 21.45 -3.27
CA ALA A 272 -6.46 20.68 -3.08
C ALA A 272 -7.30 20.46 -4.35
N THR A 273 -7.52 19.19 -4.71
CA THR A 273 -8.76 18.71 -5.36
C THR A 273 -9.79 18.44 -4.25
N PRO A 274 -11.11 18.64 -4.50
CA PRO A 274 -12.13 18.70 -3.46
C PRO A 274 -12.32 17.33 -2.76
N LEU A 275 -12.72 17.40 -1.47
CA LEU A 275 -13.18 16.35 -0.52
C LEU A 275 -12.88 14.86 -0.87
N PRO A 276 -12.22 14.07 0.00
CA PRO A 276 -12.04 12.64 -0.25
C PRO A 276 -13.41 11.95 -0.23
N THR A 277 -13.84 11.58 -1.43
CA THR A 277 -14.77 10.48 -1.67
C THR A 277 -14.10 9.21 -1.11
N PRO A 278 -14.83 8.25 -0.49
CA PRO A 278 -14.25 7.03 0.10
C PRO A 278 -13.18 6.46 -0.84
N THR A 279 -11.99 6.17 -0.31
CA THR A 279 -10.94 5.50 -1.09
C THR A 279 -11.57 4.26 -1.70
N PRO A 280 -11.71 4.18 -3.04
CA PRO A 280 -12.38 3.05 -3.67
C PRO A 280 -11.57 1.81 -3.32
N THR A 281 -12.26 0.78 -2.84
CA THR A 281 -11.75 -0.60 -2.83
C THR A 281 -10.97 -0.83 -4.12
N PRO A 282 -9.74 -1.42 -4.09
CA PRO A 282 -9.06 -1.80 -5.32
C PRO A 282 -10.05 -2.55 -6.21
N ILE A 283 -10.28 -2.01 -7.41
CA ILE A 283 -11.24 -2.58 -8.34
C ILE A 283 -10.67 -3.92 -8.82
N ASP A 284 -11.21 -5.00 -8.29
CA ASP A 284 -10.89 -6.35 -8.74
C ASP A 284 -11.78 -6.71 -9.94
N LEU A 285 -11.20 -6.59 -11.14
CA LEU A 285 -11.85 -6.97 -12.40
C LEU A 285 -11.98 -8.50 -12.56
N ASN A 286 -11.41 -9.32 -11.67
CA ASN A 286 -11.64 -10.77 -11.68
C ASN A 286 -12.86 -11.16 -10.85
N GLN A 287 -13.34 -10.27 -9.97
CA GLN A 287 -14.52 -10.55 -9.17
C GLN A 287 -15.75 -10.75 -10.06
N GLY A 288 -16.38 -11.91 -9.96
CA GLY A 288 -17.58 -12.25 -10.72
C GLY A 288 -17.34 -12.46 -12.21
N LEU A 289 -16.08 -12.66 -12.64
CA LEU A 289 -15.74 -12.97 -14.03
C LEU A 289 -16.22 -14.41 -14.35
N ALA A 290 -17.17 -14.50 -15.28
CA ALA A 290 -17.83 -15.74 -15.69
C ALA A 290 -17.24 -16.32 -16.98
N GLY A 291 -16.74 -15.47 -17.87
CA GLY A 291 -16.02 -15.85 -19.08
C GLY A 291 -15.10 -14.73 -19.51
N HIS A 292 -13.89 -15.06 -19.97
CA HIS A 292 -12.92 -14.09 -20.45
C HIS A 292 -12.10 -14.69 -21.59
N TRP A 293 -12.25 -14.14 -22.79
CA TRP A 293 -11.48 -14.53 -23.96
C TRP A 293 -10.55 -13.40 -24.33
N GLU A 294 -9.27 -13.57 -23.98
CA GLU A 294 -8.20 -12.60 -24.28
C GLU A 294 -7.87 -12.55 -25.77
N MET A 295 -8.16 -13.60 -26.54
CA MET A 295 -7.85 -13.70 -27.98
C MET A 295 -6.36 -13.55 -28.30
N ASP A 296 -5.50 -14.07 -27.42
CA ASP A 296 -4.04 -13.97 -27.51
C ASP A 296 -3.36 -15.23 -28.06
N GLU A 297 -4.12 -16.24 -28.51
CA GLU A 297 -3.55 -17.49 -29.04
C GLU A 297 -2.75 -17.29 -30.34
N ALA A 298 -3.03 -16.22 -31.09
CA ALA A 298 -2.38 -15.80 -32.33
C ALA A 298 -2.44 -16.79 -33.51
N ALA A 299 -2.89 -18.02 -33.28
CA ALA A 299 -3.03 -19.08 -34.27
C ALA A 299 -4.06 -20.13 -33.81
N GLY A 300 -4.54 -20.95 -34.75
CA GLY A 300 -5.55 -21.99 -34.49
C GLY A 300 -6.96 -21.51 -34.79
N THR A 301 -7.95 -22.30 -34.39
CA THR A 301 -9.37 -22.06 -34.71
C THR A 301 -10.26 -22.02 -33.48
N VAL A 302 -9.69 -21.80 -32.29
CA VAL A 302 -10.43 -21.72 -31.01
C VAL A 302 -9.83 -20.61 -30.15
N ILE A 303 -10.64 -20.01 -29.27
CA ILE A 303 -10.21 -19.08 -28.21
C ILE A 303 -10.46 -19.72 -26.84
N ASN A 304 -9.48 -19.60 -25.94
CA ASN A 304 -9.54 -20.17 -24.60
C ASN A 304 -10.17 -19.20 -23.60
N ASP A 305 -10.73 -19.75 -22.53
CA ASP A 305 -11.32 -18.97 -21.43
C ASP A 305 -10.30 -18.79 -20.29
N SER A 306 -9.86 -17.54 -20.10
CA SER A 306 -8.95 -17.09 -19.03
C SER A 306 -9.66 -16.83 -17.69
N SER A 307 -10.98 -16.93 -17.61
CA SER A 307 -11.72 -16.74 -16.34
C SER A 307 -11.57 -17.88 -15.33
N GLY A 308 -11.06 -19.04 -15.79
CA GLY A 308 -10.95 -20.26 -14.99
C GLY A 308 -12.18 -21.17 -15.01
N ASN A 309 -13.24 -20.82 -15.75
CA ASN A 309 -14.48 -21.61 -15.83
C ASN A 309 -14.52 -22.62 -16.99
N GLY A 310 -13.52 -22.59 -17.88
CA GLY A 310 -13.36 -23.59 -18.94
C GLY A 310 -14.28 -23.41 -20.15
N ASN A 311 -14.78 -22.20 -20.40
CA ASN A 311 -15.67 -21.87 -21.52
C ASN A 311 -14.91 -21.68 -22.86
N THR A 312 -14.12 -22.67 -23.26
CA THR A 312 -13.39 -22.61 -24.55
C THR A 312 -14.36 -22.61 -25.73
N SER A 313 -14.07 -21.84 -26.79
CA SER A 313 -14.94 -21.80 -27.97
C SER A 313 -14.98 -23.11 -28.74
N SER A 314 -16.02 -23.30 -29.54
CA SER A 314 -15.98 -24.24 -30.66
C SER A 314 -15.07 -23.71 -31.77
N SER A 315 -14.82 -24.55 -32.79
CA SER A 315 -14.05 -24.13 -33.95
C SER A 315 -14.72 -22.98 -34.69
N PHE A 316 -13.93 -21.99 -35.12
CA PHE A 316 -14.42 -20.84 -35.90
C PHE A 316 -15.20 -21.31 -37.13
N THR A 317 -16.27 -20.59 -37.45
CA THR A 317 -17.03 -20.76 -38.69
C THR A 317 -16.89 -19.49 -39.52
N GLY A 318 -16.72 -19.64 -40.84
CA GLY A 318 -16.39 -18.53 -41.73
C GLY A 318 -14.88 -18.33 -41.89
N ASP A 319 -14.48 -17.15 -42.35
CA ASP A 319 -13.11 -16.71 -42.64
C ASP A 319 -12.52 -15.86 -41.49
N VAL A 320 -12.89 -16.18 -40.24
CA VAL A 320 -12.32 -15.57 -39.02
C VAL A 320 -10.80 -15.77 -39.00
N SER A 321 -10.06 -14.67 -38.87
CA SER A 321 -8.60 -14.68 -38.96
C SER A 321 -7.93 -13.93 -37.81
N TRP A 322 -6.72 -14.36 -37.43
CA TRP A 322 -5.93 -13.69 -36.41
C TRP A 322 -5.27 -12.42 -36.95
N THR A 323 -5.24 -11.37 -36.13
CA THR A 323 -4.58 -10.10 -36.43
C THR A 323 -3.99 -9.50 -35.15
N THR A 324 -3.35 -8.33 -35.25
CA THR A 324 -2.85 -7.59 -34.09
C THR A 324 -4.01 -6.94 -33.32
N GLY A 325 -4.07 -7.21 -32.02
CA GLY A 325 -5.15 -6.77 -31.14
C GLY A 325 -4.95 -5.42 -30.47
N LYS A 326 -5.89 -5.10 -29.59
CA LYS A 326 -5.78 -4.04 -28.58
C LYS A 326 -4.73 -4.45 -27.56
N PHE A 327 -4.73 -5.72 -27.18
CA PHE A 327 -3.75 -6.41 -26.38
C PHE A 327 -3.27 -7.62 -27.19
N GLY A 328 -1.95 -7.79 -27.35
CA GLY A 328 -1.38 -8.90 -28.12
C GLY A 328 -2.04 -9.16 -29.49
N SER A 329 -2.81 -10.24 -29.59
CA SER A 329 -3.53 -10.67 -30.80
C SER A 329 -5.03 -10.42 -30.69
N ALA A 330 -5.76 -10.50 -31.81
CA ALA A 330 -7.21 -10.35 -31.86
C ALA A 330 -7.80 -11.13 -33.03
N LEU A 331 -9.13 -11.24 -33.06
CA LEU A 331 -9.86 -11.85 -34.17
C LEU A 331 -10.41 -10.78 -35.11
N ASN A 332 -10.19 -10.98 -36.41
CA ASN A 332 -10.74 -10.18 -37.49
C ASN A 332 -11.90 -10.94 -38.16
N PHE A 333 -13.05 -10.27 -38.20
CA PHE A 333 -14.29 -10.70 -38.84
C PHE A 333 -14.49 -9.90 -40.14
N ASP A 334 -14.80 -10.58 -41.23
CA ASP A 334 -14.87 -9.98 -42.57
C ASP A 334 -16.21 -9.30 -42.89
N GLY A 335 -17.22 -9.48 -42.02
CA GLY A 335 -18.57 -8.96 -42.19
C GLY A 335 -19.52 -9.90 -42.94
N ALA A 336 -19.16 -11.17 -43.12
CA ALA A 336 -19.99 -12.18 -43.76
C ALA A 336 -19.82 -13.55 -43.08
N ASN A 337 -20.91 -14.12 -42.56
CA ASN A 337 -21.01 -15.48 -42.02
C ASN A 337 -20.01 -15.90 -40.90
N ASP A 338 -19.12 -15.02 -40.48
CA ASP A 338 -18.13 -15.26 -39.43
C ASP A 338 -18.77 -15.40 -38.05
N VAL A 339 -18.48 -16.50 -37.36
CA VAL A 339 -18.92 -16.73 -35.98
C VAL A 339 -17.94 -17.54 -35.16
N VAL A 340 -17.71 -17.08 -33.93
CA VAL A 340 -17.08 -17.86 -32.87
C VAL A 340 -18.16 -18.20 -31.85
N SER A 341 -18.46 -19.48 -31.69
CA SER A 341 -19.50 -19.96 -30.77
C SER A 341 -18.87 -20.47 -29.48
N ILE A 342 -19.35 -20.01 -28.33
CA ILE A 342 -19.02 -20.55 -27.03
C ILE A 342 -20.13 -21.52 -26.61
N PRO A 343 -19.83 -22.82 -26.43
CA PRO A 343 -20.80 -23.78 -25.95
C PRO A 343 -21.43 -23.35 -24.63
N GLU A 344 -22.73 -23.56 -24.48
CA GLU A 344 -23.42 -23.19 -23.26
C GLU A 344 -22.89 -23.92 -22.03
N THR A 345 -22.68 -23.18 -20.94
CA THR A 345 -22.34 -23.74 -19.61
C THR A 345 -23.06 -22.99 -18.50
N ALA A 346 -23.15 -23.62 -17.32
CA ALA A 346 -23.77 -23.02 -16.15
C ALA A 346 -23.10 -21.71 -15.67
N SER A 347 -21.83 -21.49 -16.02
CA SER A 347 -21.09 -20.29 -15.59
C SER A 347 -21.49 -19.04 -16.38
N ILE A 348 -21.89 -19.22 -17.66
CA ILE A 348 -22.28 -18.15 -18.60
C ILE A 348 -23.78 -18.14 -18.90
N ASP A 349 -24.57 -18.97 -18.22
CA ASP A 349 -26.04 -18.94 -18.25
C ASP A 349 -26.54 -17.72 -17.46
N MET A 350 -26.69 -16.61 -18.17
CA MET A 350 -27.19 -15.35 -17.65
C MET A 350 -28.70 -15.24 -17.88
N GLY A 351 -29.37 -14.48 -17.01
CA GLY A 351 -30.76 -14.09 -17.24
C GLY A 351 -31.76 -14.64 -16.22
N GLY A 352 -31.31 -15.14 -15.07
CA GLY A 352 -32.21 -15.38 -13.94
C GLY A 352 -33.00 -14.11 -13.59
N THR A 353 -34.24 -14.26 -13.12
CA THR A 353 -35.15 -13.13 -12.85
C THR A 353 -34.57 -12.09 -11.88
N THR A 354 -33.73 -12.53 -10.93
CA THR A 354 -33.05 -11.68 -9.95
C THR A 354 -31.56 -11.45 -10.24
N GLN A 355 -31.06 -11.90 -11.40
CA GLN A 355 -29.64 -11.92 -11.71
C GLN A 355 -29.21 -10.65 -12.45
N SER A 356 -28.24 -9.96 -11.88
CA SER A 356 -27.51 -8.87 -12.54
C SER A 356 -26.26 -9.40 -13.22
N TYR A 357 -25.86 -8.84 -14.36
CA TYR A 357 -24.70 -9.30 -15.13
C TYR A 357 -24.17 -8.19 -16.03
N SER A 358 -22.97 -8.39 -16.56
CA SER A 358 -22.34 -7.46 -17.50
C SER A 358 -21.61 -8.22 -18.61
N VAL A 359 -21.54 -7.63 -19.80
CA VAL A 359 -20.77 -8.16 -20.93
C VAL A 359 -19.96 -7.05 -21.57
N SER A 360 -18.72 -7.33 -21.98
CA SER A 360 -17.85 -6.33 -22.59
C SER A 360 -16.99 -6.89 -23.72
N ALA A 361 -16.62 -6.02 -24.66
CA ALA A 361 -15.67 -6.34 -25.73
C ALA A 361 -14.95 -5.08 -26.22
N TRP A 362 -13.67 -5.21 -26.57
CA TRP A 362 -12.97 -4.22 -27.37
C TRP A 362 -13.26 -4.46 -28.84
N ILE A 363 -13.65 -3.42 -29.57
CA ILE A 363 -13.90 -3.49 -31.01
C ILE A 363 -13.13 -2.41 -31.77
N LYS A 364 -12.81 -2.69 -33.03
CA LYS A 364 -12.31 -1.72 -34.00
C LYS A 364 -12.93 -2.01 -35.35
N THR A 365 -13.72 -1.09 -35.88
CA THR A 365 -14.45 -1.30 -37.14
C THR A 365 -14.53 -0.03 -37.98
N SER A 366 -14.67 -0.23 -39.29
CA SER A 366 -15.06 0.79 -40.26
C SER A 366 -16.29 0.37 -41.07
N MET A 367 -17.04 -0.64 -40.60
CA MET A 367 -18.21 -1.14 -41.32
C MET A 367 -19.34 -0.10 -41.27
N ASN A 368 -20.11 -0.05 -42.35
CA ASN A 368 -21.41 0.65 -42.36
C ASN A 368 -22.49 -0.42 -42.32
N VAL A 369 -23.39 -0.31 -41.35
CA VAL A 369 -24.44 -1.32 -41.17
C VAL A 369 -25.58 -1.00 -42.15
N ALA A 370 -26.07 -2.00 -42.89
CA ALA A 370 -27.11 -1.77 -43.88
C ALA A 370 -28.40 -1.22 -43.24
N ALA A 371 -29.13 -0.37 -43.97
CA ALA A 371 -30.38 0.21 -43.48
C ALA A 371 -31.37 -0.88 -43.05
N GLY A 372 -31.91 -0.76 -41.83
CA GLY A 372 -32.84 -1.72 -41.24
C GLY A 372 -32.21 -3.03 -40.74
N THR A 373 -30.87 -3.14 -40.71
CA THR A 373 -30.17 -4.29 -40.11
C THR A 373 -29.31 -3.89 -38.91
N HIS A 374 -28.76 -4.91 -38.24
CA HIS A 374 -27.85 -4.79 -37.11
C HIS A 374 -26.63 -5.70 -37.35
N ALA A 375 -25.46 -5.29 -36.84
CA ALA A 375 -24.26 -6.11 -36.80
C ALA A 375 -23.99 -6.55 -35.36
N PHE A 376 -24.11 -7.84 -35.07
CA PHE A 376 -24.06 -8.35 -33.71
C PHE A 376 -22.62 -8.62 -33.28
N LEU A 377 -22.23 -8.06 -32.13
CA LEU A 377 -20.91 -8.24 -31.54
C LEU A 377 -20.90 -9.50 -30.67
N LEU A 378 -21.88 -9.58 -29.76
CA LEU A 378 -22.04 -10.68 -28.81
C LEU A 378 -23.54 -10.94 -28.60
N ALA A 379 -23.98 -12.17 -28.75
CA ALA A 379 -25.39 -12.54 -28.58
C ALA A 379 -25.57 -13.90 -27.91
N LYS A 380 -26.55 -14.00 -27.03
CA LYS A 380 -27.13 -15.26 -26.54
C LYS A 380 -28.63 -15.16 -26.71
N ARG A 381 -29.19 -15.81 -27.73
CA ARG A 381 -30.57 -15.55 -28.16
C ARG A 381 -31.30 -16.80 -28.65
N ALA A 382 -32.39 -17.11 -27.97
CA ALA A 382 -33.34 -18.14 -28.38
C ALA A 382 -34.33 -17.64 -29.44
N SER A 383 -34.74 -18.54 -30.32
CA SER A 383 -35.78 -18.29 -31.32
C SER A 383 -37.16 -17.97 -30.72
N SER A 384 -37.36 -18.26 -29.42
CA SER A 384 -38.56 -17.89 -28.65
C SER A 384 -38.66 -16.39 -28.34
N GLY A 385 -37.63 -15.60 -28.65
CA GLY A 385 -37.55 -14.19 -28.26
C GLY A 385 -37.03 -13.97 -26.84
N VAL A 386 -36.48 -15.02 -26.21
CA VAL A 386 -35.80 -14.95 -24.91
C VAL A 386 -34.29 -14.78 -25.13
N TYR A 387 -33.72 -13.71 -24.58
CA TYR A 387 -32.29 -13.40 -24.70
C TYR A 387 -31.82 -12.54 -23.53
N PRO A 388 -30.79 -12.96 -22.77
CA PRO A 388 -30.21 -12.12 -21.74
C PRO A 388 -29.43 -10.96 -22.35
N TYR A 389 -28.74 -11.17 -23.47
CA TYR A 389 -28.01 -10.07 -24.10
C TYR A 389 -27.89 -10.23 -25.60
N ILE A 390 -28.07 -9.10 -26.27
CA ILE A 390 -27.60 -8.83 -27.61
C ILE A 390 -26.86 -7.49 -27.54
N VAL A 391 -25.58 -7.49 -27.90
CA VAL A 391 -24.78 -6.27 -28.09
C VAL A 391 -24.50 -6.13 -29.56
N TYR A 392 -24.88 -5.00 -30.16
CA TYR A 392 -24.80 -4.80 -31.61
C TYR A 392 -24.50 -3.35 -32.01
N LEU A 393 -24.09 -3.16 -33.26
CA LEU A 393 -24.12 -1.88 -33.94
C LEU A 393 -25.38 -1.77 -34.80
N ASP A 394 -26.10 -0.66 -34.71
CA ASP A 394 -27.27 -0.38 -35.56
C ASP A 394 -26.86 0.24 -36.92
N GLN A 395 -27.86 0.55 -37.76
CA GLN A 395 -27.69 1.25 -39.04
C GLN A 395 -27.09 2.67 -38.95
N SER A 396 -26.94 3.23 -37.74
CA SER A 396 -26.32 4.51 -37.45
C SER A 396 -24.93 4.32 -36.81
N GLU A 397 -24.44 3.07 -36.82
CA GLU A 397 -23.16 2.64 -36.27
C GLU A 397 -22.98 2.93 -34.78
N ILE A 398 -24.09 3.10 -34.05
CA ILE A 398 -24.13 3.24 -32.61
C ILE A 398 -24.21 1.88 -31.94
N ALA A 399 -23.52 1.71 -30.81
CA ALA A 399 -23.62 0.51 -30.00
C ALA A 399 -24.92 0.49 -29.21
N CYS A 400 -25.59 -0.66 -29.22
CA CYS A 400 -26.85 -0.92 -28.53
C CYS A 400 -26.76 -2.20 -27.69
N PHE A 401 -27.48 -2.20 -26.58
CA PHE A 401 -27.70 -3.34 -25.71
C PHE A 401 -29.19 -3.64 -25.61
N GLU A 402 -29.55 -4.91 -25.85
CA GLU A 402 -30.93 -5.38 -25.88
C GLU A 402 -31.11 -6.68 -25.07
N THR A 403 -32.21 -6.75 -24.33
CA THR A 403 -32.62 -7.88 -23.46
C THR A 403 -34.10 -8.19 -23.65
N GLY A 404 -34.53 -9.44 -23.58
CA GLY A 404 -35.94 -9.80 -23.81
C GLY A 404 -36.35 -11.13 -23.19
N ASP A 405 -37.58 -11.18 -22.67
CA ASP A 405 -38.15 -12.34 -21.95
C ASP A 405 -39.19 -13.11 -22.78
N GLY A 406 -39.27 -12.83 -24.09
CA GLY A 406 -40.28 -13.35 -25.00
C GLY A 406 -41.60 -12.57 -25.00
N THR A 407 -41.84 -11.68 -24.03
CA THR A 407 -43.03 -10.81 -23.94
C THR A 407 -42.65 -9.34 -24.03
N ASN A 408 -41.71 -8.92 -23.19
CA ASN A 408 -41.17 -7.58 -23.11
C ASN A 408 -39.72 -7.58 -23.59
N TYR A 409 -39.28 -6.45 -24.14
CA TYR A 409 -37.89 -6.22 -24.50
C TYR A 409 -37.48 -4.80 -24.15
N ASN A 410 -36.19 -4.64 -23.87
CA ASN A 410 -35.59 -3.35 -23.53
C ASN A 410 -34.43 -3.10 -24.49
N VAL A 411 -34.25 -1.84 -24.88
CA VAL A 411 -33.11 -1.43 -25.72
C VAL A 411 -32.54 -0.13 -25.16
N THR A 412 -31.21 -0.05 -25.11
CA THR A 412 -30.50 1.20 -24.89
C THR A 412 -29.28 1.30 -25.80
N CYS A 413 -28.98 2.49 -26.28
CA CYS A 413 -27.87 2.71 -27.21
C CYS A 413 -27.06 3.95 -26.82
N ASN A 414 -25.82 4.03 -27.32
CA ASN A 414 -25.09 5.30 -27.32
C ASN A 414 -25.63 6.24 -28.42
N SER A 415 -25.01 7.41 -28.56
CA SER A 415 -25.44 8.46 -29.50
C SER A 415 -24.40 8.79 -30.56
N THR A 416 -23.24 8.10 -30.57
CA THR A 416 -22.11 8.41 -31.44
C THR A 416 -21.66 7.17 -32.21
N ALA A 417 -21.54 7.32 -33.52
CA ALA A 417 -21.05 6.27 -34.41
C ALA A 417 -19.63 5.82 -34.03
N LEU A 418 -19.39 4.50 -34.05
CA LEU A 418 -18.12 3.87 -33.65
C LEU A 418 -17.29 3.34 -34.83
N ASN A 419 -17.76 3.51 -36.06
CA ASN A 419 -17.12 3.04 -37.31
C ASN A 419 -15.94 3.92 -37.78
N ASN A 420 -15.13 4.42 -36.85
CA ASN A 420 -14.04 5.35 -37.14
C ASN A 420 -12.66 4.66 -37.30
N ASN A 421 -12.64 3.32 -37.29
CA ASN A 421 -11.44 2.50 -37.34
C ASN A 421 -10.46 2.75 -36.16
N THR A 422 -10.99 3.02 -34.96
CA THR A 422 -10.24 3.07 -33.70
C THR A 422 -10.81 2.10 -32.67
N TRP A 423 -10.01 1.77 -31.65
CA TRP A 423 -10.41 0.84 -30.61
C TRP A 423 -11.41 1.48 -29.64
N HIS A 424 -12.54 0.83 -29.46
CA HIS A 424 -13.58 1.21 -28.50
C HIS A 424 -13.91 0.06 -27.57
N LEU A 425 -14.05 0.34 -26.27
CA LEU A 425 -14.58 -0.64 -25.30
C LEU A 425 -16.08 -0.45 -25.17
N ILE A 426 -16.86 -1.48 -25.46
CA ILE A 426 -18.30 -1.50 -25.23
C ILE A 426 -18.58 -2.38 -24.02
N THR A 427 -19.32 -1.86 -23.04
CA THR A 427 -19.77 -2.63 -21.87
C THR A 427 -21.27 -2.47 -21.67
N ALA A 428 -22.00 -3.58 -21.71
CA ALA A 428 -23.42 -3.63 -21.41
C ALA A 428 -23.64 -4.19 -20.01
N VAL A 429 -24.54 -3.58 -19.24
CA VAL A 429 -24.81 -3.94 -17.84
C VAL A 429 -26.31 -4.07 -17.63
N ARG A 430 -26.76 -5.18 -17.06
CA ARG A 430 -28.10 -5.33 -16.49
C ARG A 430 -28.00 -5.31 -14.97
N ASP A 431 -28.69 -4.37 -14.35
CA ASP A 431 -28.75 -4.21 -12.90
C ASP A 431 -30.21 -4.32 -12.43
N VAL A 432 -30.52 -5.48 -11.84
CA VAL A 432 -31.86 -5.77 -11.30
C VAL A 432 -32.13 -4.98 -10.04
N SER A 433 -31.10 -4.52 -9.31
CA SER A 433 -31.32 -3.74 -8.08
C SER A 433 -31.87 -2.34 -8.37
N SER A 434 -31.66 -1.83 -9.59
CA SER A 434 -32.16 -0.54 -10.06
C SER A 434 -33.21 -0.64 -11.18
N ASP A 435 -33.65 -1.85 -11.53
CA ASP A 435 -34.55 -2.14 -12.65
C ASP A 435 -34.11 -1.46 -13.95
N LYS A 436 -32.81 -1.57 -14.28
CA LYS A 436 -32.22 -0.88 -15.44
C LYS A 436 -31.23 -1.73 -16.22
N ILE A 437 -31.18 -1.41 -17.51
CA ILE A 437 -30.07 -1.76 -18.39
C ILE A 437 -29.26 -0.51 -18.73
N PHE A 438 -27.95 -0.68 -18.91
CA PHE A 438 -26.99 0.36 -19.23
C PHE A 438 -26.08 -0.07 -20.37
N ILE A 439 -25.63 0.89 -21.15
CA ILE A 439 -24.51 0.73 -22.08
C ILE A 439 -23.46 1.81 -21.81
N TYR A 440 -22.21 1.39 -21.81
CA TYR A 440 -21.03 2.22 -21.64
C TYR A 440 -20.15 2.10 -22.88
N VAL A 441 -19.52 3.21 -23.27
CA VAL A 441 -18.53 3.27 -24.34
C VAL A 441 -17.30 3.99 -23.82
N ASP A 442 -16.12 3.38 -24.01
CA ASP A 442 -14.82 3.92 -23.59
C ASP A 442 -14.76 4.31 -22.10
N GLY A 443 -15.35 3.44 -21.26
CA GLY A 443 -15.39 3.64 -19.81
C GLY A 443 -16.42 4.67 -19.34
N GLN A 444 -17.22 5.28 -20.24
CA GLN A 444 -18.20 6.32 -19.91
C GLN A 444 -19.65 5.83 -20.09
N PRO A 445 -20.61 6.24 -19.24
CA PRO A 445 -22.02 5.95 -19.43
C PRO A 445 -22.52 6.55 -20.74
N ALA A 446 -23.16 5.74 -21.58
CA ALA A 446 -23.56 6.14 -22.92
C ALA A 446 -25.08 6.04 -23.16
N GLY A 447 -25.78 5.15 -22.45
CA GLY A 447 -27.23 5.02 -22.48
C GLY A 447 -27.77 4.20 -21.30
N SER A 448 -29.05 4.40 -20.96
CA SER A 448 -29.79 3.52 -20.05
C SER A 448 -31.25 3.38 -20.46
N ALA A 449 -31.90 2.28 -20.07
CA ALA A 449 -33.34 2.09 -20.18
C ALA A 449 -33.87 1.33 -18.95
N THR A 450 -35.16 1.49 -18.65
CA THR A 450 -35.83 0.66 -17.63
C THR A 450 -35.88 -0.78 -18.10
N ASP A 451 -35.58 -1.71 -17.21
CA ASP A 451 -35.83 -3.12 -17.43
C ASP A 451 -37.31 -3.44 -17.15
N THR A 452 -38.05 -3.75 -18.20
CA THR A 452 -39.48 -4.10 -18.13
C THR A 452 -39.72 -5.61 -18.19
N THR A 453 -38.67 -6.42 -18.19
CA THR A 453 -38.79 -7.88 -18.21
C THR A 453 -39.31 -8.39 -16.87
N VAL A 454 -40.22 -9.35 -16.92
CA VAL A 454 -40.92 -9.89 -15.76
C VAL A 454 -40.72 -11.40 -15.59
N THR A 455 -40.15 -12.05 -16.60
CA THR A 455 -39.79 -13.47 -16.58
C THR A 455 -38.30 -13.69 -16.85
N SER A 456 -37.85 -14.94 -16.72
CA SER A 456 -36.45 -15.32 -16.95
C SER A 456 -36.01 -15.01 -18.38
N LEU A 457 -34.80 -14.45 -18.52
CA LEU A 457 -34.09 -14.25 -19.77
C LEU A 457 -33.16 -15.43 -20.12
N ALA A 458 -32.93 -16.33 -19.17
CA ALA A 458 -32.07 -17.50 -19.35
C ALA A 458 -32.56 -18.41 -20.48
N ASN A 459 -31.60 -18.98 -21.22
CA ASN A 459 -31.85 -19.92 -22.31
C ASN A 459 -30.61 -20.80 -22.54
N ASN A 460 -30.79 -21.93 -23.21
CA ASN A 460 -29.72 -22.92 -23.41
C ASN A 460 -28.94 -22.74 -24.72
N ASP A 461 -29.09 -21.61 -25.42
CA ASP A 461 -28.37 -21.38 -26.67
C ASP A 461 -26.94 -20.94 -26.38
N ASN A 462 -26.02 -21.32 -27.27
CA ASN A 462 -24.62 -20.91 -27.19
C ASN A 462 -24.47 -19.39 -27.27
N VAL A 463 -23.40 -18.88 -26.66
CA VAL A 463 -22.97 -17.50 -26.89
C VAL A 463 -22.33 -17.43 -28.28
N SER A 464 -22.68 -16.41 -29.05
CA SER A 464 -22.17 -16.17 -30.39
C SER A 464 -21.43 -14.84 -30.42
N ILE A 465 -20.18 -14.87 -30.89
CA ILE A 465 -19.32 -13.70 -31.10
C ILE A 465 -19.18 -13.46 -32.60
N GLY A 466 -19.44 -12.24 -33.05
CA GLY A 466 -19.32 -11.81 -34.45
C GLY A 466 -20.59 -11.96 -35.29
N ASN A 467 -21.63 -12.63 -34.79
CA ASN A 467 -22.95 -12.66 -35.42
C ASN A 467 -24.10 -12.96 -34.43
N GLY A 468 -25.32 -13.20 -34.95
CA GLY A 468 -26.51 -13.52 -34.15
C GLY A 468 -26.79 -14.99 -33.84
N GLY A 469 -25.80 -15.86 -34.01
CA GLY A 469 -25.89 -17.29 -33.74
C GLY A 469 -26.69 -18.07 -34.77
N ALA A 470 -26.98 -19.34 -34.45
CA ALA A 470 -27.56 -20.32 -35.38
C ALA A 470 -28.93 -19.92 -35.97
N SER A 471 -29.67 -19.03 -35.30
CA SER A 471 -30.99 -18.57 -35.75
C SER A 471 -30.96 -17.24 -36.50
N TYR A 472 -29.82 -16.52 -36.51
CA TYR A 472 -29.71 -15.15 -37.05
C TYR A 472 -28.37 -14.91 -37.74
N THR A 473 -28.10 -15.69 -38.79
CA THR A 473 -26.83 -15.74 -39.53
C THR A 473 -26.63 -14.60 -40.54
N GLU A 474 -27.49 -13.57 -40.54
CA GLU A 474 -27.41 -12.41 -41.45
C GLU A 474 -27.08 -11.11 -40.67
N LYS A 475 -26.60 -11.24 -39.44
CA LYS A 475 -26.31 -10.14 -38.50
C LYS A 475 -24.81 -10.04 -38.25
N ASP A 476 -24.04 -10.13 -39.32
CA ASP A 476 -22.60 -10.31 -39.28
C ASP A 476 -21.87 -9.00 -38.95
N PHE A 477 -20.89 -9.08 -38.05
CA PHE A 477 -19.99 -7.99 -37.73
C PHE A 477 -18.76 -8.02 -38.62
N GLY A 478 -18.37 -6.86 -39.15
CA GLY A 478 -17.12 -6.67 -39.88
C GLY A 478 -16.18 -5.77 -39.11
N GLY A 479 -15.02 -6.28 -38.71
CA GLY A 479 -14.05 -5.55 -37.89
C GLY A 479 -13.21 -6.48 -37.01
N ILE A 480 -12.46 -5.87 -36.09
CA ILE A 480 -11.55 -6.57 -35.18
C ILE A 480 -12.16 -6.54 -33.78
N MET A 481 -12.14 -7.67 -33.07
CA MET A 481 -12.59 -7.81 -31.68
C MET A 481 -11.52 -8.43 -30.80
N ASP A 482 -11.46 -7.98 -29.55
CA ASP A 482 -10.45 -8.40 -28.56
C ASP A 482 -11.05 -8.35 -27.14
N ASP A 483 -10.46 -9.10 -26.21
CA ASP A 483 -10.70 -9.07 -24.76
C ASP A 483 -12.21 -9.08 -24.38
N VAL A 484 -12.91 -10.12 -24.86
CA VAL A 484 -14.35 -10.33 -24.61
C VAL A 484 -14.55 -10.89 -23.20
N ARG A 485 -15.46 -10.29 -22.42
CA ARG A 485 -15.73 -10.71 -21.04
C ARG A 485 -17.22 -10.80 -20.74
N ILE A 486 -17.56 -11.69 -19.81
CA ILE A 486 -18.87 -11.84 -19.19
C ILE A 486 -18.69 -11.86 -17.69
N TYR A 487 -19.51 -11.10 -16.97
CA TYR A 487 -19.54 -11.02 -15.52
C TYR A 487 -20.91 -11.45 -14.99
N ASN A 488 -20.94 -12.27 -13.94
CA ASN A 488 -22.17 -12.69 -13.25
C ASN A 488 -22.71 -11.65 -12.25
N ARG A 489 -22.34 -10.37 -12.45
CA ARG A 489 -22.75 -9.23 -11.64
C ARG A 489 -22.85 -7.96 -12.50
N ALA A 490 -23.57 -6.96 -12.00
CA ALA A 490 -23.51 -5.62 -12.56
C ALA A 490 -22.16 -4.97 -12.22
N LEU A 491 -21.43 -4.51 -13.25
CA LEU A 491 -20.25 -3.66 -13.07
C LEU A 491 -20.72 -2.23 -12.78
N SER A 492 -20.10 -1.61 -11.76
CA SER A 492 -20.27 -0.20 -11.47
C SER A 492 -19.55 0.68 -12.52
N SER A 493 -19.94 1.95 -12.63
CA SER A 493 -19.29 2.90 -13.55
C SER A 493 -17.77 2.99 -13.34
N ASN A 494 -17.31 2.90 -12.09
CA ASN A 494 -15.89 2.93 -11.75
C ASN A 494 -15.18 1.66 -12.25
N GLU A 495 -15.83 0.49 -12.13
CA GLU A 495 -15.28 -0.77 -12.62
C GLU A 495 -15.21 -0.81 -14.15
N VAL A 496 -16.23 -0.27 -14.83
CA VAL A 496 -16.21 -0.11 -16.29
C VAL A 496 -15.10 0.85 -16.74
N GLN A 497 -14.84 1.92 -15.98
CA GLN A 497 -13.72 2.83 -16.26
C GLN A 497 -12.35 2.18 -15.98
N ALA A 498 -12.24 1.37 -14.92
CA ALA A 498 -11.04 0.60 -14.65
C ALA A 498 -10.78 -0.45 -15.75
N LEU A 499 -11.84 -1.08 -16.26
CA LEU A 499 -11.78 -2.01 -17.38
C LEU A 499 -11.26 -1.34 -18.66
N PHE A 500 -11.66 -0.09 -18.92
CA PHE A 500 -11.14 0.69 -20.05
C PHE A 500 -9.66 1.07 -19.89
N ASN A 501 -9.24 1.41 -18.68
CA ASN A 501 -7.85 1.76 -18.37
C ASN A 501 -6.95 0.54 -18.16
N TYR A 502 -7.50 -0.66 -18.21
CA TYR A 502 -6.77 -1.90 -18.01
C TYR A 502 -5.67 -2.06 -19.07
N SER A 503 -4.49 -2.46 -18.62
CA SER A 503 -3.34 -2.77 -19.48
C SER A 503 -2.78 -4.13 -19.04
N PRO A 504 -3.11 -5.23 -19.74
CA PRO A 504 -2.59 -6.55 -19.42
C PRO A 504 -1.08 -6.59 -19.63
N VAL A 505 -0.40 -7.33 -18.76
CA VAL A 505 1.02 -7.65 -18.93
C VAL A 505 1.09 -8.79 -19.94
N ILE A 506 1.40 -8.49 -21.20
CA ILE A 506 1.52 -9.53 -22.24
C ILE A 506 2.71 -10.45 -21.87
N PRO A 507 2.49 -11.76 -21.65
CA PRO A 507 3.57 -12.67 -21.28
C PRO A 507 4.50 -12.89 -22.48
N THR A 508 5.73 -12.38 -22.37
CA THR A 508 6.85 -12.78 -23.24
C THR A 508 7.54 -13.99 -22.60
N PRO A 509 8.03 -15.01 -23.36
CA PRO A 509 8.68 -16.18 -22.77
C PRO A 509 9.80 -15.77 -21.81
N THR A 510 9.63 -16.16 -20.55
CA THR A 510 10.42 -15.81 -19.38
C THR A 510 11.89 -16.25 -19.51
N PRO A 511 12.88 -15.33 -19.61
CA PRO A 511 14.18 -15.58 -19.03
C PRO A 511 14.12 -15.39 -17.50
N THR A 512 14.80 -16.28 -16.79
CA THR A 512 15.00 -16.31 -15.34
C THR A 512 15.31 -14.91 -14.76
N PRO A 513 14.70 -14.50 -13.63
CA PRO A 513 14.80 -13.13 -13.13
C PRO A 513 16.23 -12.81 -12.68
N THR A 514 16.78 -11.72 -13.24
CA THR A 514 17.92 -11.00 -12.67
C THR A 514 17.39 -9.65 -12.18
N VAL A 515 17.51 -9.41 -10.87
CA VAL A 515 17.03 -8.20 -10.19
C VAL A 515 18.17 -7.17 -10.16
N THR A 516 17.89 -5.90 -10.44
CA THR A 516 18.75 -4.77 -10.03
C THR A 516 17.88 -3.56 -9.67
N PRO A 517 18.20 -2.81 -8.59
CA PRO A 517 17.21 -2.16 -7.73
C PRO A 517 17.03 -0.66 -8.03
N ILE A 518 15.85 -0.12 -7.69
CA ILE A 518 15.57 1.32 -7.68
C ILE A 518 15.50 1.80 -6.23
N ALA A 519 16.24 2.87 -5.95
CA ALA A 519 16.39 3.47 -4.64
C ALA A 519 15.15 4.29 -4.25
N PHE A 520 14.52 3.88 -3.15
CA PHE A 520 13.77 4.78 -2.27
C PHE A 520 14.54 4.95 -0.96
N THR A 521 14.62 6.18 -0.48
CA THR A 521 15.18 6.55 0.83
C THR A 521 14.45 5.84 1.99
N PRO A 522 15.13 5.59 3.11
CA PRO A 522 15.19 4.27 3.73
C PRO A 522 13.94 3.94 4.57
N THR A 523 13.18 2.98 4.08
CA THR A 523 12.40 2.02 4.90
C THR A 523 13.32 0.80 5.08
N PRO A 524 13.41 0.16 6.26
CA PRO A 524 14.44 -0.82 6.60
C PRO A 524 14.62 -1.87 5.49
N THR A 525 15.71 -1.72 4.74
CA THR A 525 16.07 -2.63 3.66
C THR A 525 16.23 -4.02 4.25
N ALA A 526 15.49 -4.99 3.73
CA ALA A 526 15.72 -6.40 4.01
C ALA A 526 17.20 -6.71 3.75
N VAL A 527 17.94 -7.12 4.79
CA VAL A 527 19.37 -7.40 4.71
C VAL A 527 19.51 -8.80 4.13
N PRO A 528 20.08 -9.00 2.92
CA PRO A 528 20.29 -10.35 2.38
C PRO A 528 21.12 -11.19 3.36
N GLY A 529 20.58 -12.32 3.80
CA GLY A 529 21.19 -13.17 4.84
C GLY A 529 21.06 -12.67 6.29
N GLY A 530 20.43 -11.52 6.54
CA GLY A 530 20.04 -11.08 7.89
C GLY A 530 18.81 -11.84 8.39
N SER A 531 18.70 -12.01 9.71
CA SER A 531 17.54 -12.70 10.32
C SER A 531 16.22 -11.99 10.01
N PRO A 532 15.09 -12.72 9.85
CA PRO A 532 13.77 -12.12 9.97
C PRO A 532 13.67 -11.30 11.25
N VAL A 533 12.83 -10.26 11.22
CA VAL A 533 12.62 -9.33 12.33
C VAL A 533 11.16 -9.38 12.75
N HIS A 534 10.90 -9.72 14.01
CA HIS A 534 9.58 -9.59 14.62
C HIS A 534 9.25 -8.10 14.78
N ASN A 535 8.12 -7.66 14.21
CA ASN A 535 7.68 -6.27 14.24
C ASN A 535 6.57 -6.04 15.27
N GLU A 536 5.58 -6.93 15.34
CA GLU A 536 4.50 -6.87 16.33
C GLU A 536 3.79 -8.22 16.46
N THR A 537 3.02 -8.38 17.53
CA THR A 537 2.01 -9.42 17.64
C THR A 537 0.73 -8.82 18.22
N GLN A 538 -0.40 -9.08 17.56
CA GLN A 538 -1.74 -8.65 17.99
C GLN A 538 -2.55 -9.86 18.43
N VAL A 539 -3.29 -9.76 19.54
CA VAL A 539 -4.02 -10.90 20.14
C VAL A 539 -5.53 -10.63 20.13
N CYS A 540 -6.31 -11.68 19.90
CA CYS A 540 -7.76 -11.69 20.01
C CYS A 540 -8.24 -12.94 20.73
N LYS A 541 -9.43 -12.88 21.34
CA LYS A 541 -9.98 -13.98 22.13
C LYS A 541 -11.50 -13.94 22.21
N GLY A 542 -12.11 -15.08 22.50
CA GLY A 542 -13.56 -15.20 22.70
C GLY A 542 -13.97 -16.50 23.40
N THR A 543 -15.14 -16.48 24.04
CA THR A 543 -15.77 -17.66 24.67
C THR A 543 -17.12 -17.94 24.02
N GLY A 544 -17.41 -19.20 23.71
CA GLY A 544 -18.67 -19.57 23.06
C GLY A 544 -18.82 -18.93 21.68
N VAL A 545 -17.73 -18.86 20.91
CA VAL A 545 -17.65 -18.11 19.65
C VAL A 545 -17.47 -19.04 18.45
N ALA A 546 -18.03 -18.65 17.30
CA ALA A 546 -17.78 -19.30 16.01
C ALA A 546 -16.66 -18.61 15.19
N SER A 547 -16.22 -17.43 15.63
CA SER A 547 -15.06 -16.73 15.07
C SER A 547 -14.45 -15.76 16.09
N ILE A 548 -13.18 -15.43 15.90
CA ILE A 548 -12.47 -14.36 16.63
C ILE A 548 -11.82 -13.40 15.63
N VAL A 549 -11.73 -12.12 15.98
CA VAL A 549 -11.24 -11.04 15.11
C VAL A 549 -10.05 -10.35 15.76
N CYS A 550 -8.91 -10.39 15.10
CA CYS A 550 -7.64 -9.80 15.51
C CYS A 550 -7.38 -8.52 14.70
N PRO A 551 -7.50 -7.31 15.30
CA PRO A 551 -7.05 -6.07 14.68
C PRO A 551 -5.55 -6.15 14.43
N THR A 552 -5.11 -5.91 13.19
CA THR A 552 -3.73 -6.15 12.75
C THR A 552 -3.25 -4.95 11.93
N THR A 553 -2.03 -4.47 12.19
CA THR A 553 -1.47 -3.37 11.39
C THR A 553 -0.83 -3.91 10.11
N GLY A 554 -1.03 -3.17 9.03
CA GLY A 554 -0.46 -3.39 7.72
C GLY A 554 1.06 -3.21 7.70
N GLY A 555 1.65 -3.37 6.54
CA GLY A 555 3.08 -3.19 6.34
C GLY A 555 3.53 -3.74 5.01
N VAL A 556 4.60 -3.16 4.45
CA VAL A 556 5.15 -3.53 3.14
C VAL A 556 6.04 -4.76 3.27
N ASP A 557 5.84 -5.75 2.40
CA ASP A 557 6.62 -6.98 2.28
C ASP A 557 6.79 -7.71 3.62
N GLN A 558 5.67 -7.93 4.31
CA GLN A 558 5.62 -8.56 5.63
C GLN A 558 5.04 -9.98 5.55
N LEU A 559 5.56 -10.88 6.37
CA LEU A 559 4.92 -12.15 6.69
C LEU A 559 4.02 -11.98 7.90
N TYR A 560 2.75 -12.37 7.75
CA TYR A 560 1.78 -12.47 8.82
C TYR A 560 1.63 -13.94 9.21
N VAL A 561 1.97 -14.30 10.44
CA VAL A 561 1.79 -15.65 10.99
C VAL A 561 0.67 -15.61 12.02
N VAL A 562 -0.38 -16.37 11.76
CA VAL A 562 -1.56 -16.47 12.64
C VAL A 562 -1.44 -17.76 13.44
N SER A 563 -1.34 -17.61 14.76
CA SER A 563 -1.29 -18.70 15.73
C SER A 563 -2.63 -18.78 16.45
N VAL A 564 -3.22 -19.96 16.57
CA VAL A 564 -4.55 -20.14 17.15
C VAL A 564 -4.50 -21.24 18.20
N GLY A 565 -5.05 -20.97 19.37
CA GLY A 565 -5.41 -21.95 20.40
C GLY A 565 -6.93 -22.08 20.49
N SER A 566 -7.47 -23.30 20.63
CA SER A 566 -8.90 -23.49 20.83
C SER A 566 -9.24 -24.70 21.70
N ARG A 567 -10.29 -24.51 22.52
CA ARG A 567 -10.90 -25.55 23.35
C ARG A 567 -11.99 -26.28 22.58
N THR A 568 -12.23 -27.55 22.94
CA THR A 568 -13.10 -28.54 22.25
C THR A 568 -12.60 -28.99 20.89
N ASN A 569 -11.32 -28.79 20.59
CA ASN A 569 -10.64 -29.28 19.39
C ASN A 569 -11.40 -28.97 18.09
N VAL A 570 -11.93 -27.74 17.97
CA VAL A 570 -12.68 -27.31 16.79
C VAL A 570 -11.71 -26.83 15.72
N ASP A 571 -11.86 -27.36 14.49
CA ASP A 571 -11.05 -26.96 13.34
C ASP A 571 -11.22 -25.46 13.03
N VAL A 572 -10.13 -24.79 12.68
CA VAL A 572 -10.20 -23.50 11.97
C VAL A 572 -10.49 -23.78 10.50
N VAL A 573 -11.64 -23.33 10.00
CA VAL A 573 -12.04 -23.56 8.60
C VAL A 573 -11.51 -22.49 7.66
N SER A 574 -11.26 -21.29 8.17
CA SER A 574 -10.67 -20.22 7.38
C SER A 574 -10.03 -19.16 8.25
N VAL A 575 -8.95 -18.59 7.72
CA VAL A 575 -8.38 -17.33 8.17
C VAL A 575 -8.49 -16.34 7.02
N THR A 576 -9.18 -15.23 7.25
CA THR A 576 -9.46 -14.22 6.21
C THR A 576 -9.19 -12.84 6.75
N GLY A 577 -8.77 -11.91 5.90
CA GLY A 577 -8.45 -10.55 6.35
C GLY A 577 -7.33 -9.92 5.55
N LEU A 578 -7.13 -8.62 5.76
CA LEU A 578 -6.03 -7.84 5.16
C LEU A 578 -5.95 -7.85 3.61
N GLY A 579 -6.92 -8.43 2.92
CA GLY A 579 -6.83 -8.67 1.47
C GLY A 579 -5.75 -9.71 1.10
N LEU A 580 -5.32 -10.53 2.05
CA LEU A 580 -4.30 -11.55 1.86
C LEU A 580 -4.91 -12.95 1.81
N THR A 581 -4.27 -13.85 1.07
CA THR A 581 -4.61 -15.28 1.07
C THR A 581 -3.78 -16.00 2.14
N PHE A 582 -4.44 -16.45 3.21
CA PHE A 582 -3.80 -17.23 4.26
C PHE A 582 -3.75 -18.71 3.90
N THR A 583 -2.59 -19.32 4.12
CA THR A 583 -2.35 -20.76 3.95
C THR A 583 -2.17 -21.42 5.31
N GLN A 584 -2.87 -22.51 5.56
CA GLN A 584 -2.66 -23.35 6.74
C GLN A 584 -1.37 -24.14 6.57
N HIS A 585 -0.51 -24.12 7.59
CA HIS A 585 0.75 -24.87 7.56
C HIS A 585 0.73 -26.05 8.50
N LYS A 586 0.20 -25.86 9.70
CA LYS A 586 0.09 -26.95 10.66
C LYS A 586 -1.11 -26.80 11.57
N GLU A 587 -1.78 -27.93 11.78
CA GLU A 587 -2.68 -28.15 12.89
C GLU A 587 -2.11 -29.23 13.82
N GLN A 588 -2.36 -29.06 15.11
CA GLN A 588 -2.03 -30.02 16.14
C GLN A 588 -3.13 -30.02 17.20
N CYS A 589 -3.54 -31.20 17.60
CA CYS A 589 -4.55 -31.41 18.63
C CYS A 589 -3.93 -32.14 19.83
N ALA A 590 -4.52 -31.93 21.00
CA ALA A 590 -4.11 -32.56 22.24
C ALA A 590 -4.67 -34.00 22.35
N GLY A 591 -4.05 -34.82 23.18
CA GLY A 591 -4.32 -36.26 23.26
C GLY A 591 -5.72 -36.61 23.73
N GLY A 592 -6.33 -35.75 24.56
CA GLY A 592 -7.70 -35.88 25.05
C GLY A 592 -8.74 -35.15 24.19
N LEU A 593 -8.39 -34.69 22.98
CA LEU A 593 -9.26 -33.87 22.10
C LEU A 593 -9.76 -32.58 22.76
N SER A 594 -9.00 -32.08 23.73
CA SER A 594 -9.47 -31.02 24.61
C SER A 594 -8.97 -29.65 24.15
N ASN A 595 -7.73 -29.60 23.64
CA ASN A 595 -7.05 -28.40 23.13
C ASN A 595 -6.55 -28.61 21.70
N ARG A 596 -6.34 -27.50 21.00
CA ARG A 596 -5.83 -27.47 19.62
C ARG A 596 -4.96 -26.24 19.42
N ALA A 597 -3.86 -26.42 18.69
CA ALA A 597 -2.98 -25.36 18.23
C ALA A 597 -2.87 -25.40 16.69
N GLU A 598 -2.98 -24.25 16.04
CA GLU A 598 -2.80 -24.14 14.59
C GLU A 598 -1.91 -22.95 14.21
N VAL A 599 -1.19 -23.07 13.10
CA VAL A 599 -0.41 -21.99 12.49
C VAL A 599 -0.74 -21.83 11.00
N TRP A 600 -1.03 -20.59 10.63
CA TRP A 600 -1.32 -20.14 9.27
C TRP A 600 -0.38 -19.00 8.89
N SER A 601 -0.18 -18.76 7.60
CA SER A 601 0.55 -17.56 7.17
C SER A 601 0.05 -16.94 5.88
N ALA A 602 0.31 -15.65 5.72
CA ALA A 602 0.21 -14.93 4.45
C ALA A 602 1.36 -13.93 4.32
N PHE A 603 1.83 -13.68 3.09
CA PHE A 603 2.86 -12.69 2.81
C PHE A 603 2.28 -11.60 1.89
N GLY A 604 2.58 -10.33 2.16
CA GLY A 604 2.17 -9.25 1.29
C GLY A 604 2.38 -7.86 1.88
N SER A 605 1.75 -6.88 1.23
CA SER A 605 1.84 -5.47 1.57
C SER A 605 0.48 -4.84 1.95
N PRO A 606 -0.28 -5.41 2.91
CA PRO A 606 -1.63 -4.94 3.20
C PRO A 606 -1.62 -3.63 3.99
N ALA A 607 -2.76 -2.92 3.97
CA ALA A 607 -3.05 -1.85 4.92
C ALA A 607 -3.53 -2.43 6.27
N ASP A 608 -3.65 -1.58 7.30
CA ASP A 608 -4.25 -1.95 8.58
C ASP A 608 -5.66 -2.52 8.38
N GLY A 609 -6.00 -3.56 9.14
CA GLY A 609 -7.29 -4.21 9.04
C GLY A 609 -7.46 -5.36 10.00
N ASN A 610 -8.52 -6.12 9.81
CA ASN A 610 -8.85 -7.25 10.69
C ASN A 610 -8.43 -8.57 10.04
N VAL A 611 -7.91 -9.47 10.86
CA VAL A 611 -7.80 -10.90 10.56
C VAL A 611 -8.87 -11.64 11.34
N THR A 612 -9.77 -12.31 10.63
CA THR A 612 -10.86 -13.11 11.18
C THR A 612 -10.52 -14.58 11.08
N ILE A 613 -10.51 -15.25 12.22
CA ILE A 613 -10.33 -16.71 12.37
C ILE A 613 -11.72 -17.31 12.54
N THR A 614 -12.13 -18.19 11.64
CA THR A 614 -13.45 -18.83 11.65
C THR A 614 -13.33 -20.30 12.00
N PHE A 615 -14.16 -20.78 12.92
CA PHE A 615 -14.17 -22.15 13.41
C PHE A 615 -15.29 -22.97 12.74
N ALA A 616 -15.08 -24.28 12.58
CA ALA A 616 -16.06 -25.20 12.01
C ALA A 616 -17.39 -25.25 12.78
N SER A 617 -17.33 -24.96 14.09
CA SER A 617 -18.49 -24.82 14.97
C SER A 617 -18.14 -23.91 16.14
N THR A 618 -19.10 -23.62 17.02
CA THR A 618 -18.85 -22.80 18.20
C THR A 618 -17.86 -23.50 19.15
N THR A 619 -16.71 -22.87 19.39
CA THR A 619 -15.73 -23.32 20.38
C THR A 619 -16.04 -22.71 21.75
N LEU A 620 -15.73 -23.44 22.83
CA LEU A 620 -15.94 -22.96 24.19
C LEU A 620 -15.04 -21.79 24.55
N SER A 621 -13.79 -21.81 24.09
CA SER A 621 -12.84 -20.72 24.22
C SER A 621 -11.82 -20.79 23.08
N ALA A 622 -11.40 -19.62 22.60
CA ALA A 622 -10.32 -19.54 21.64
C ALA A 622 -9.51 -18.27 21.85
N VAL A 623 -8.22 -18.38 21.55
CA VAL A 623 -7.25 -17.28 21.54
C VAL A 623 -6.53 -17.32 20.20
N GLY A 624 -6.39 -16.19 19.54
CA GLY A 624 -5.68 -16.03 18.29
C GLY A 624 -4.62 -14.95 18.43
N ALA A 625 -3.49 -15.11 17.75
CA ALA A 625 -2.42 -14.13 17.73
C ALA A 625 -1.87 -13.99 16.31
N VAL A 626 -1.75 -12.75 15.82
CA VAL A 626 -1.21 -12.42 14.50
C VAL A 626 0.14 -11.76 14.69
N SER A 627 1.21 -12.48 14.35
CA SER A 627 2.59 -12.02 14.45
C SER A 627 3.08 -11.54 13.09
N LYS A 628 3.68 -10.35 13.03
CA LYS A 628 4.19 -9.72 11.81
C LYS A 628 5.71 -9.75 11.76
N TYR A 629 6.27 -10.23 10.65
CA TYR A 629 7.72 -10.35 10.45
C TYR A 629 8.17 -9.66 9.17
N GLY A 630 9.23 -8.85 9.28
CA GLY A 630 9.96 -8.28 8.15
C GLY A 630 11.24 -9.05 7.83
N ASN A 631 11.91 -8.71 6.72
CA ASN A 631 13.17 -9.33 6.27
C ASN A 631 13.07 -10.85 6.03
N VAL A 632 11.95 -11.29 5.46
CA VAL A 632 11.62 -12.70 5.17
C VAL A 632 11.81 -13.03 3.69
N ASP A 633 12.00 -14.30 3.35
CA ASP A 633 12.01 -14.77 1.95
C ASP A 633 10.64 -14.47 1.27
N PRO A 634 10.59 -13.64 0.22
CA PRO A 634 9.32 -13.22 -0.40
C PRO A 634 8.69 -14.29 -1.29
N VAL A 635 9.41 -15.37 -1.62
CA VAL A 635 8.93 -16.45 -2.49
C VAL A 635 8.51 -17.66 -1.67
N THR A 636 9.33 -18.04 -0.70
CA THR A 636 9.05 -19.16 0.20
C THR A 636 9.31 -18.74 1.64
N PRO A 637 8.43 -17.96 2.28
CA PRO A 637 8.70 -17.33 3.57
C PRO A 637 8.79 -18.31 4.74
N VAL A 638 8.16 -19.48 4.62
CA VAL A 638 8.10 -20.49 5.69
C VAL A 638 8.59 -21.87 5.23
N GLU A 639 9.05 -22.68 6.17
CA GLU A 639 9.39 -24.09 6.00
C GLU A 639 9.14 -24.88 7.29
N ASN A 640 9.26 -26.20 7.19
CA ASN A 640 9.18 -27.14 8.31
C ASN A 640 8.03 -26.89 9.30
N PRO A 641 6.77 -26.90 8.82
CA PRO A 641 5.64 -26.96 9.74
C PRO A 641 5.66 -28.27 10.53
N ALA A 642 5.67 -28.16 11.85
CA ALA A 642 5.74 -29.30 12.75
C ALA A 642 4.78 -29.15 13.93
N GLY A 643 4.32 -30.29 14.45
CA GLY A 643 3.46 -30.36 15.63
C GLY A 643 4.03 -31.33 16.65
N SER A 644 3.66 -31.14 17.92
CA SER A 644 4.08 -32.02 19.02
C SER A 644 2.93 -32.37 19.96
N ASN A 645 3.18 -33.40 20.79
CA ASN A 645 2.28 -34.31 21.49
C ASN A 645 2.17 -35.69 20.78
N ARG A 646 3.30 -36.41 20.74
CA ARG A 646 3.58 -37.60 19.91
C ARG A 646 2.69 -38.82 20.21
N ASN A 647 1.60 -38.94 19.43
CA ASN A 647 1.15 -40.19 18.79
C ASN A 647 0.38 -39.96 17.48
N GLY A 648 0.10 -38.71 17.10
CA GLY A 648 -0.28 -38.36 15.74
C GLY A 648 0.93 -37.83 14.97
N GLN A 649 1.71 -38.69 14.31
CA GLN A 649 2.28 -38.27 13.03
C GLN A 649 1.18 -38.45 11.99
N GLU A 650 0.80 -37.35 11.34
CA GLU A 650 -0.10 -37.30 10.18
C GLU A 650 -1.28 -38.29 10.21
N GLY A 651 -2.32 -38.00 11.03
CA GLY A 651 -3.65 -38.51 10.67
C GLY A 651 -4.68 -38.83 11.74
N ALA A 652 -4.42 -38.70 13.05
CA ALA A 652 -5.50 -38.76 14.03
C ALA A 652 -5.16 -38.06 15.34
N CYS A 653 -6.11 -37.28 15.86
CA CYS A 653 -6.07 -36.67 17.18
C CYS A 653 -6.30 -37.69 18.31
N SER A 654 -5.55 -38.79 18.33
CA SER A 654 -5.70 -39.86 19.32
C SER A 654 -4.34 -40.38 19.77
N GLY A 655 -4.20 -40.61 21.08
CA GLY A 655 -2.99 -41.18 21.69
C GLY A 655 -1.98 -40.17 22.25
N GLY A 656 -2.23 -38.86 22.20
CA GLY A 656 -1.34 -37.87 22.84
C GLY A 656 -1.19 -38.11 24.35
N THR A 657 -0.08 -37.64 24.93
CA THR A 657 0.27 -37.85 26.33
C THR A 657 0.08 -36.57 27.13
N SER A 658 -0.71 -36.62 28.21
CA SER A 658 -0.76 -35.53 29.19
C SER A 658 0.48 -35.58 30.08
N ASN A 659 1.33 -34.56 29.99
CA ASN A 659 2.55 -34.43 30.77
C ASN A 659 2.85 -32.94 31.01
N ALA A 660 3.86 -32.65 31.83
CA ALA A 660 4.28 -31.28 32.10
C ALA A 660 5.35 -30.77 31.11
N ASN A 661 6.03 -31.67 30.38
CA ASN A 661 7.17 -31.33 29.53
C ASN A 661 6.72 -31.24 28.06
N VAL A 662 6.63 -30.02 27.57
CA VAL A 662 6.29 -29.70 26.19
C VAL A 662 7.57 -29.54 25.39
N SER A 663 7.68 -30.21 24.24
CA SER A 663 8.82 -30.00 23.34
C SER A 663 8.43 -30.06 21.87
N LEU A 664 8.98 -29.20 21.02
CA LEU A 664 8.76 -29.23 19.57
C LEU A 664 10.09 -29.05 18.83
N SER A 665 10.42 -29.99 17.93
CA SER A 665 11.61 -29.89 17.09
C SER A 665 11.31 -29.15 15.80
N LEU A 666 12.08 -28.10 15.51
CA LEU A 666 12.03 -27.36 14.25
C LEU A 666 13.43 -27.36 13.62
N THR A 667 13.48 -27.60 12.31
CA THR A 667 14.70 -27.70 11.50
C THR A 667 14.67 -26.63 10.43
N SER A 668 15.66 -25.74 10.43
CA SER A 668 15.85 -24.80 9.33
C SER A 668 16.90 -25.27 8.34
N THR A 669 16.66 -25.00 7.06
CA THR A 669 17.61 -25.18 5.97
C THR A 669 18.55 -23.98 5.79
N ARG A 670 18.31 -22.86 6.50
CA ARG A 670 19.07 -21.62 6.37
C ARG A 670 19.57 -21.09 7.71
N ASN A 671 20.72 -20.44 7.68
CA ASN A 671 21.24 -19.65 8.80
C ASN A 671 20.34 -18.44 9.02
N ASN A 672 20.30 -17.93 10.25
CA ASN A 672 19.53 -16.75 10.64
C ASN A 672 18.02 -16.89 10.38
N SER A 673 17.44 -18.05 10.64
CA SER A 673 15.98 -18.25 10.55
C SER A 673 15.30 -17.97 11.89
N ILE A 674 14.00 -17.69 11.88
CA ILE A 674 13.19 -17.66 13.11
C ILE A 674 12.43 -18.97 13.27
N LEU A 675 12.48 -19.57 14.44
CA LEU A 675 11.65 -20.71 14.83
C LEU A 675 10.48 -20.16 15.63
N LEU A 676 9.26 -20.35 15.13
CA LEU A 676 8.04 -19.88 15.77
C LEU A 676 7.23 -21.05 16.29
N THR A 677 6.73 -20.94 17.51
CA THR A 677 5.90 -21.96 18.14
C THR A 677 4.65 -21.35 18.76
N ALA A 678 3.52 -22.02 18.58
CA ALA A 678 2.23 -21.74 19.17
C ALA A 678 1.84 -22.92 20.07
N LEU A 679 1.76 -22.68 21.37
CA LEU A 679 1.40 -23.67 22.38
C LEU A 679 0.05 -23.30 23.00
N ASP A 680 -0.93 -24.19 22.86
CA ASP A 680 -2.12 -24.19 23.71
C ASP A 680 -1.90 -25.13 24.90
N ALA A 681 -1.73 -24.53 26.08
CA ALA A 681 -1.46 -25.25 27.33
C ALA A 681 -2.74 -25.58 28.13
N GLY A 682 -3.91 -25.17 27.65
CA GLY A 682 -5.17 -25.21 28.40
C GLY A 682 -5.07 -24.40 29.70
N TRP A 683 -5.41 -25.02 30.84
CA TRP A 683 -5.47 -24.39 32.18
C TRP A 683 -4.13 -24.16 32.87
N ARG A 684 -3.02 -24.50 32.21
CA ARG A 684 -1.72 -24.59 32.85
C ARG A 684 -0.79 -23.54 32.29
N ASN A 685 -0.13 -22.84 33.20
CA ASN A 685 0.91 -21.89 32.84
C ASN A 685 2.26 -22.57 32.68
N ILE A 686 3.13 -21.97 31.88
CA ILE A 686 4.53 -22.33 31.82
C ILE A 686 5.20 -21.87 33.12
N THR A 687 5.87 -22.78 33.83
CA THR A 687 6.68 -22.49 35.03
C THR A 687 8.17 -22.41 34.72
N THR A 688 8.62 -23.08 33.67
CA THR A 688 9.98 -22.96 33.15
C THR A 688 9.89 -22.84 31.64
N ALA A 689 9.97 -21.61 31.16
CA ALA A 689 10.06 -21.33 29.72
C ALA A 689 11.45 -21.72 29.21
N ASP A 690 11.52 -21.97 27.90
CA ASP A 690 12.81 -22.14 27.24
C ASP A 690 13.53 -20.79 27.31
N PRO A 691 14.71 -20.68 27.94
CA PRO A 691 15.39 -19.40 28.10
C PRO A 691 15.84 -18.80 26.77
N ASP A 692 15.92 -19.60 25.70
CA ASP A 692 16.35 -19.14 24.38
C ASP A 692 15.21 -18.63 23.51
N TYR A 693 13.96 -18.86 23.91
CA TYR A 693 12.77 -18.39 23.21
C TYR A 693 12.21 -17.11 23.86
N THR A 694 11.81 -16.16 23.02
CA THR A 694 11.16 -14.92 23.42
C THR A 694 9.64 -15.06 23.33
N GLU A 695 8.93 -14.68 24.39
CA GLU A 695 7.47 -14.61 24.36
C GLU A 695 7.00 -13.41 23.52
N ARG A 696 6.22 -13.70 22.47
CA ARG A 696 5.61 -12.70 21.57
C ARG A 696 4.15 -12.44 21.89
N ALA A 697 3.46 -13.45 22.39
CA ALA A 697 2.14 -13.30 22.96
C ALA A 697 1.89 -14.33 24.05
N TYR A 698 1.19 -13.89 25.08
CA TYR A 698 0.54 -14.71 26.08
C TYR A 698 -0.84 -14.14 26.32
N ASP A 699 -1.87 -14.95 26.13
CA ASP A 699 -3.21 -14.60 26.56
C ASP A 699 -4.03 -15.87 26.85
N TYR A 700 -5.04 -15.70 27.69
CA TYR A 700 -5.91 -16.78 28.12
C TYR A 700 -7.37 -16.32 28.21
N ILE A 701 -8.28 -17.27 28.05
CA ILE A 701 -9.70 -17.03 28.23
C ILE A 701 -10.45 -18.30 28.65
N GLY A 702 -11.34 -18.18 29.65
CA GLY A 702 -12.21 -19.27 30.13
C GLY A 702 -12.47 -19.22 31.65
N GLY A 703 -13.43 -20.03 32.11
CA GLY A 703 -13.85 -20.12 33.52
C GLY A 703 -14.48 -21.48 33.86
N GLY A 704 -13.74 -22.56 33.59
CA GLY A 704 -14.18 -23.97 33.53
C GLY A 704 -13.84 -24.73 32.22
N GLU A 705 -13.66 -24.04 31.07
CA GLU A 705 -13.08 -24.50 29.76
C GLU A 705 -12.05 -23.48 29.16
N GLU A 706 -10.81 -23.40 29.66
CA GLU A 706 -9.76 -22.40 29.34
C GLU A 706 -8.90 -22.81 28.16
N THR A 707 -8.66 -21.83 27.28
CA THR A 707 -7.60 -21.84 26.28
C THR A 707 -6.52 -20.86 26.74
N THR A 708 -5.26 -21.30 26.73
CA THR A 708 -4.12 -20.43 27.03
C THR A 708 -3.11 -20.57 25.91
N LEU A 709 -2.96 -19.52 25.10
CA LEU A 709 -2.06 -19.49 23.96
C LEU A 709 -0.76 -18.77 24.32
N TYR A 710 0.35 -19.49 24.16
CA TYR A 710 1.70 -18.94 24.15
C TYR A 710 2.22 -18.92 22.71
N VAL A 711 2.66 -17.77 22.23
CA VAL A 711 3.40 -17.63 20.97
C VAL A 711 4.81 -17.22 21.29
N HIS A 712 5.75 -18.11 21.01
CA HIS A 712 7.17 -17.89 21.26
C HIS A 712 7.95 -17.93 19.95
N ASP A 713 9.04 -17.17 19.88
CA ASP A 713 9.97 -17.27 18.77
C ASP A 713 11.43 -17.26 19.22
N ARG A 714 12.32 -17.73 18.34
CA ARG A 714 13.77 -17.71 18.54
C ARG A 714 14.48 -17.46 17.22
N VAL A 715 15.53 -16.64 17.24
CA VAL A 715 16.47 -16.56 16.11
C VAL A 715 17.47 -17.71 16.19
N LEU A 716 17.50 -18.54 15.15
CA LEU A 716 18.49 -19.61 14.96
C LEU A 716 19.59 -19.13 14.00
N SER A 717 20.76 -18.86 14.56
CA SER A 717 21.89 -18.27 13.82
C SER A 717 22.51 -19.22 12.79
N THR A 718 22.40 -20.55 12.98
CA THR A 718 22.96 -21.56 12.09
C THR A 718 21.90 -22.58 11.69
N ALA A 719 21.81 -22.92 10.40
CA ALA A 719 20.91 -23.94 9.88
C ALA A 719 21.08 -25.26 10.64
N GLY A 720 19.97 -25.91 10.96
CA GLY A 720 19.97 -27.10 11.81
C GLY A 720 18.64 -27.29 12.51
N THR A 721 18.58 -28.35 13.32
CA THR A 721 17.43 -28.64 14.19
C THR A 721 17.68 -28.04 15.56
N ASP A 722 16.65 -27.38 16.08
CA ASP A 722 16.60 -26.92 17.45
C ASP A 722 15.29 -27.39 18.11
N LEU A 723 15.27 -27.39 19.44
CA LEU A 723 14.16 -27.89 20.24
C LEU A 723 13.61 -26.76 21.11
N ALA A 724 12.33 -26.43 20.94
CA ALA A 724 11.64 -25.55 21.88
C ALA A 724 11.18 -26.40 23.07
N GLU A 725 11.65 -26.13 24.29
CA GLU A 725 11.30 -26.90 25.50
C GLU A 725 10.63 -26.03 26.59
N HIS A 726 9.41 -26.39 26.99
CA HIS A 726 8.70 -25.71 28.07
C HIS A 726 8.25 -26.70 29.13
N THR A 727 8.26 -26.27 30.40
CA THR A 727 7.67 -27.02 31.51
C THR A 727 6.43 -26.29 32.01
N LEU A 728 5.31 -26.99 32.05
CA LEU A 728 4.04 -26.53 32.60
C LEU A 728 3.99 -26.70 34.13
N ALA A 729 3.15 -25.93 34.79
CA ALA A 729 2.97 -25.96 36.24
C ALA A 729 2.56 -27.34 36.81
N ASP A 730 1.88 -28.14 36.00
CA ASP A 730 1.46 -29.51 36.30
C ASP A 730 1.23 -30.24 34.96
N THR A 731 0.96 -31.54 35.03
CA THR A 731 0.49 -32.34 33.90
C THR A 731 -0.76 -31.73 33.29
N SER A 732 -0.70 -31.43 31.98
CA SER A 732 -1.81 -30.90 31.19
C SER A 732 -1.94 -31.69 29.89
N ASP A 733 -3.12 -31.65 29.29
CA ASP A 733 -3.29 -32.01 27.89
C ASP A 733 -2.99 -30.74 27.07
N TRP A 734 -1.98 -30.78 26.21
CA TRP A 734 -1.47 -29.60 25.50
C TRP A 734 -1.32 -29.89 24.01
N ALA A 735 -1.35 -28.85 23.19
CA ALA A 735 -1.09 -28.94 21.76
C ALA A 735 -0.08 -27.86 21.36
N MET A 736 0.94 -28.24 20.58
CA MET A 736 1.95 -27.30 20.10
C MET A 736 2.14 -27.45 18.60
N ALA A 737 2.02 -26.36 17.87
CA ALA A 737 2.31 -26.26 16.45
C ALA A 737 3.38 -25.20 16.20
N GLY A 738 4.16 -25.33 15.14
CA GLY A 738 5.21 -24.36 14.83
C GLY A 738 5.67 -24.45 13.39
N LEU A 739 6.45 -23.47 12.99
CA LEU A 739 7.06 -23.38 11.66
C LEU A 739 8.38 -22.60 11.75
N VAL A 740 9.16 -22.67 10.68
CA VAL A 740 10.39 -21.89 10.52
C VAL A 740 10.13 -20.76 9.52
N ILE A 741 10.49 -19.53 9.88
CA ILE A 741 10.47 -18.35 9.02
C ILE A 741 11.87 -18.15 8.44
N LYS A 742 11.97 -18.13 7.11
CA LYS A 742 13.24 -18.04 6.39
C LYS A 742 13.66 -16.59 6.14
N PRO A 743 14.96 -16.27 6.29
CA PRO A 743 15.50 -15.00 5.84
C PRO A 743 15.55 -14.92 4.32
N VAL A 744 15.70 -13.68 3.82
CA VAL A 744 16.02 -13.41 2.42
C VAL A 744 17.28 -14.21 2.01
N PRO A 745 17.26 -14.92 0.85
CA PRO A 745 18.40 -15.72 0.39
C PRO A 745 19.71 -14.91 0.32
N GLN A 746 20.79 -15.46 0.89
CA GLN A 746 22.12 -14.87 0.80
C GLN A 746 22.74 -15.17 -0.58
N ALA A 747 23.24 -14.14 -1.28
CA ALA A 747 24.00 -14.33 -2.50
C ALA A 747 25.32 -15.06 -2.18
N THR A 748 25.59 -16.18 -2.85
CA THR A 748 26.80 -16.98 -2.62
C THR A 748 28.03 -16.26 -3.17
N LEU A 749 28.82 -15.65 -2.27
CA LEU A 749 30.14 -15.09 -2.61
C LEU A 749 31.13 -16.25 -2.83
N SER A 750 31.77 -16.29 -4.00
CA SER A 750 32.96 -17.11 -4.23
C SER A 750 34.18 -16.52 -3.50
N PRO A 751 35.13 -17.33 -2.99
CA PRO A 751 36.10 -16.89 -2.00
C PRO A 751 37.15 -15.92 -2.55
N THR A 752 37.36 -14.84 -1.79
CA THR A 752 38.33 -13.76 -1.99
C THR A 752 39.77 -14.24 -1.86
N VAL A 753 40.62 -13.93 -2.84
CA VAL A 753 42.09 -13.96 -2.70
C VAL A 753 42.56 -12.53 -2.41
N THR A 754 43.18 -12.33 -1.25
CA THR A 754 43.83 -11.06 -0.88
C THR A 754 45.12 -10.87 -1.67
N PRO A 755 45.40 -9.66 -2.17
CA PRO A 755 46.76 -9.15 -1.96
C PRO A 755 46.84 -7.68 -1.54
N THR A 756 47.93 -7.44 -0.85
CA THR A 756 48.41 -6.28 -0.10
C THR A 756 49.09 -5.23 -0.99
N ALA A 757 48.97 -3.93 -0.68
CA ALA A 757 50.06 -2.92 -0.61
C ALA A 757 49.50 -1.47 -0.73
N THR A 758 49.52 -0.64 0.33
CA THR A 758 50.54 0.35 0.78
C THR A 758 50.41 1.75 0.11
N PRO A 759 50.33 2.87 0.86
CA PRO A 759 49.88 4.18 0.36
C PRO A 759 51.01 5.22 0.15
N ILE A 760 50.87 6.15 -0.82
CA ILE A 760 51.68 7.39 -0.90
C ILE A 760 50.86 8.54 -1.59
N PRO A 761 51.24 9.83 -1.49
CA PRO A 761 50.44 10.86 -0.80
C PRO A 761 50.03 12.06 -1.69
N ILE A 762 49.17 12.90 -1.10
CA ILE A 762 48.53 14.11 -1.67
C ILE A 762 49.55 15.25 -1.84
N SER A 763 49.45 16.01 -2.93
CA SER A 763 50.01 17.37 -3.02
C SER A 763 48.95 18.39 -3.42
N THR A 764 48.91 19.46 -2.63
CA THR A 764 48.01 20.61 -2.61
C THR A 764 48.42 21.68 -3.61
N LEU A 765 47.48 22.43 -4.20
CA LEU A 765 47.61 23.88 -4.45
C LEU A 765 46.22 24.57 -4.59
N THR A 766 46.09 25.70 -3.89
CA THR A 766 44.94 26.59 -3.74
C THR A 766 44.89 27.71 -4.81
N PRO A 767 43.72 28.30 -5.11
CA PRO A 767 43.53 29.24 -6.22
C PRO A 767 43.66 30.72 -5.81
N THR A 768 43.96 31.59 -6.79
CA THR A 768 43.91 33.05 -6.63
C THR A 768 42.90 33.66 -7.60
N ILE A 769 42.06 34.56 -7.07
CA ILE A 769 40.90 35.22 -7.70
C ILE A 769 41.17 36.73 -7.83
N THR A 770 40.77 37.36 -8.95
CA THR A 770 40.49 38.82 -9.07
C THR A 770 39.70 39.10 -10.39
N PRO A 771 38.98 40.24 -10.57
CA PRO A 771 37.52 40.28 -10.56
C PRO A 771 36.81 40.91 -11.80
N THR A 772 35.63 40.37 -12.10
CA THR A 772 34.34 40.92 -12.64
C THR A 772 34.27 41.91 -13.84
N PRO A 773 33.29 41.70 -14.75
CA PRO A 773 31.98 42.38 -14.62
C PRO A 773 30.73 41.47 -14.79
N LEU A 774 29.63 41.85 -14.12
CA LEU A 774 28.31 41.19 -13.97
C LEU A 774 27.42 41.26 -15.26
N PRO A 775 26.37 40.42 -15.39
CA PRO A 775 26.31 39.37 -16.41
C PRO A 775 25.20 39.58 -17.46
N ALA A 776 25.35 38.93 -18.61
CA ALA A 776 24.22 38.56 -19.45
C ALA A 776 23.44 37.42 -18.78
N THR A 777 22.11 37.47 -18.88
CA THR A 777 21.17 36.48 -18.32
C THR A 777 21.62 35.04 -18.64
N PRO A 778 21.92 34.18 -17.65
CA PRO A 778 22.28 32.79 -17.94
C PRO A 778 20.99 32.01 -18.21
N THR A 779 20.86 31.50 -19.43
CA THR A 779 20.12 30.26 -19.67
C THR A 779 20.86 29.17 -18.88
N PRO A 780 20.21 28.40 -17.99
CA PRO A 780 20.89 27.36 -17.25
C PRO A 780 21.40 26.31 -18.24
N THR A 781 22.71 26.33 -18.48
CA THR A 781 23.43 25.26 -19.16
C THR A 781 24.00 24.40 -18.06
N PRO A 782 23.54 23.16 -17.84
CA PRO A 782 24.19 22.26 -16.92
C PRO A 782 25.61 21.99 -17.45
N PHE A 783 26.62 22.39 -16.68
CA PHE A 783 28.03 22.14 -16.95
C PHE A 783 28.41 20.78 -16.35
N ILE A 784 29.23 20.00 -17.06
CA ILE A 784 29.72 18.69 -16.60
C ILE A 784 30.85 18.98 -15.59
N GLY A 785 30.65 18.64 -14.32
CA GLY A 785 31.62 18.95 -13.26
C GLY A 785 32.82 18.00 -13.22
N ASP A 786 34.00 18.58 -13.07
CA ASP A 786 35.29 17.91 -12.87
C ASP A 786 35.40 17.22 -11.49
N ASN A 787 34.89 15.99 -11.35
CA ASN A 787 35.38 15.04 -10.32
C ASN A 787 34.77 13.65 -10.53
N ILE A 788 35.54 12.74 -11.13
CA ILE A 788 35.03 11.43 -11.58
C ILE A 788 36.14 10.38 -11.47
N ASP A 789 35.79 9.24 -10.90
CA ASP A 789 36.55 7.98 -10.73
C ASP A 789 36.81 7.32 -12.13
N PRO A 790 37.97 6.68 -12.41
CA PRO A 790 38.52 6.63 -13.77
C PRO A 790 38.41 5.27 -14.51
N ILE A 791 37.29 4.55 -14.43
CA ILE A 791 37.09 3.36 -15.28
C ILE A 791 35.63 3.31 -15.74
N ASN A 792 35.40 3.41 -17.06
CA ASN A 792 34.12 3.09 -17.70
C ASN A 792 32.91 3.88 -17.14
N SER A 793 32.68 5.07 -17.67
CA SER A 793 31.72 6.02 -17.10
C SER A 793 30.37 6.03 -17.82
N ILE A 794 29.29 6.00 -17.04
CA ILE A 794 27.91 6.26 -17.52
C ILE A 794 27.45 7.58 -16.90
N TYR A 795 27.11 8.54 -17.75
CA TYR A 795 26.55 9.82 -17.34
C TYR A 795 25.06 9.84 -17.63
N SER A 796 24.24 10.24 -16.66
CA SER A 796 22.81 10.39 -16.82
C SER A 796 22.39 11.84 -16.55
N TYR A 797 21.74 12.44 -17.54
CA TYR A 797 21.19 13.79 -17.46
C TYR A 797 19.67 13.72 -17.54
N SER A 798 19.00 14.10 -16.46
CA SER A 798 17.54 14.10 -16.34
C SER A 798 16.97 15.52 -16.28
N GLY A 799 15.98 15.79 -17.13
CA GLY A 799 15.30 17.09 -17.24
C GLY A 799 14.81 17.40 -18.65
N LEU A 800 13.64 18.02 -18.76
CA LEU A 800 13.08 18.48 -20.04
C LEU A 800 13.88 19.69 -20.54
N GLY A 801 14.68 19.54 -21.61
CA GLY A 801 15.49 20.64 -22.12
C GLY A 801 16.43 20.30 -23.30
N TYR A 802 17.23 21.29 -23.69
CA TYR A 802 18.33 21.18 -24.64
C TYR A 802 19.67 21.11 -23.90
N TYR A 803 20.48 20.11 -24.24
CA TYR A 803 21.82 19.92 -23.70
C TYR A 803 22.86 20.30 -24.75
N SER A 804 23.91 21.02 -24.38
CA SER A 804 25.05 21.30 -25.27
C SER A 804 26.23 20.45 -24.83
N LEU A 805 26.87 19.75 -25.76
CA LEU A 805 28.12 19.06 -25.47
C LEU A 805 29.22 20.09 -25.14
N ASP A 806 29.97 19.84 -24.08
CA ASP A 806 31.13 20.66 -23.72
C ASP A 806 32.25 20.44 -24.75
N PRO A 807 32.75 21.48 -25.45
CA PRO A 807 33.85 21.35 -26.41
C PRO A 807 35.16 20.89 -25.79
N THR A 808 35.32 20.97 -24.47
CA THR A 808 36.51 20.51 -23.75
C THR A 808 36.47 19.04 -23.39
N PHE A 809 35.37 18.34 -23.69
CA PHE A 809 35.28 16.89 -23.54
C PHE A 809 36.28 16.19 -24.48
N ASP A 810 37.40 15.74 -23.93
CA ASP A 810 38.52 15.15 -24.65
C ASP A 810 38.66 13.63 -24.45
N GLY A 811 37.78 13.02 -23.62
CA GLY A 811 37.83 11.59 -23.30
C GLY A 811 39.13 11.13 -22.62
N ASN A 812 39.93 12.05 -22.07
CA ASN A 812 41.35 11.83 -21.86
C ASN A 812 41.67 11.30 -20.46
N ARG A 813 41.66 9.98 -20.25
CA ARG A 813 42.22 9.38 -19.02
C ARG A 813 42.90 8.03 -19.26
N THR A 814 44.24 8.08 -19.39
CA THR A 814 45.19 6.96 -19.19
C THR A 814 45.16 5.83 -20.27
N PRO A 815 46.24 5.02 -20.42
CA PRO A 815 46.54 4.30 -21.67
C PRO A 815 45.75 2.98 -21.87
N GLN A 816 44.49 2.94 -21.43
CA GLN A 816 43.59 1.80 -21.60
C GLN A 816 42.37 2.22 -22.42
N LYS A 817 41.84 1.28 -23.22
CA LYS A 817 40.69 1.53 -24.09
C LYS A 817 39.45 1.75 -23.24
N ASP A 818 38.85 2.92 -23.35
CA ASP A 818 37.67 3.29 -22.56
C ASP A 818 36.44 3.46 -23.44
N VAL A 819 35.27 3.07 -22.93
CA VAL A 819 33.99 3.51 -23.50
C VAL A 819 33.31 4.48 -22.54
N THR A 820 32.74 5.54 -23.09
CA THR A 820 31.92 6.49 -22.35
C THR A 820 30.49 6.45 -22.86
N ILE A 821 29.51 6.25 -21.97
CA ILE A 821 28.08 6.24 -22.33
C ILE A 821 27.39 7.46 -21.72
N MET A 822 26.63 8.18 -22.53
CA MET A 822 25.85 9.35 -22.11
C MET A 822 24.36 9.13 -22.36
N LEU A 823 23.56 9.15 -21.27
CA LEU A 823 22.11 9.04 -21.28
C LEU A 823 21.49 10.43 -21.09
N VAL A 824 20.66 10.88 -22.05
CA VAL A 824 20.11 12.24 -22.07
C VAL A 824 18.58 12.19 -22.17
N SER A 825 17.86 12.67 -21.15
CA SER A 825 16.38 12.75 -21.13
C SER A 825 15.84 14.04 -21.81
N GLY A 826 16.38 14.41 -22.97
CA GLY A 826 16.00 15.61 -23.72
C GLY A 826 16.69 15.67 -25.08
N SER A 827 16.76 16.85 -25.70
CA SER A 827 17.46 17.00 -27.00
C SER A 827 18.93 17.39 -26.79
N LEU A 828 19.84 16.82 -27.58
CA LEU A 828 21.27 17.09 -27.54
C LEU A 828 21.68 17.97 -28.74
N GLU A 829 22.49 18.98 -28.49
CA GLU A 829 23.04 19.89 -29.49
C GLU A 829 24.58 19.86 -29.45
N ILE A 830 25.20 19.52 -30.58
CA ILE A 830 26.64 19.47 -30.76
C ILE A 830 27.06 20.64 -31.64
N LYS A 831 27.60 21.70 -31.03
CA LYS A 831 27.93 22.96 -31.73
C LYS A 831 29.39 23.08 -32.16
N GLN A 832 30.26 22.25 -31.61
CA GLN A 832 31.70 22.34 -31.78
C GLN A 832 32.28 20.94 -31.98
N ASN A 833 33.48 20.88 -32.57
CA ASN A 833 34.24 19.65 -32.67
C ASN A 833 34.59 19.12 -31.28
N PHE A 834 34.50 17.80 -31.15
CA PHE A 834 35.13 17.09 -30.04
C PHE A 834 35.89 15.90 -30.62
N SER A 835 37.02 15.58 -29.99
CA SER A 835 37.88 14.48 -30.40
C SER A 835 38.24 13.66 -29.18
N LEU A 836 38.15 12.34 -29.30
CA LEU A 836 38.69 11.44 -28.30
C LEU A 836 40.22 11.52 -28.33
N SER A 837 40.84 11.57 -27.17
CA SER A 837 42.29 11.71 -27.03
C SER A 837 43.05 10.45 -27.48
N ASP A 838 42.49 9.25 -27.26
CA ASP A 838 42.94 8.01 -27.89
C ASP A 838 41.98 7.58 -29.03
N PRO A 839 42.47 7.37 -30.26
CA PRO A 839 41.64 6.88 -31.37
C PRO A 839 41.12 5.44 -31.20
N GLN A 840 41.50 4.71 -30.14
CA GLN A 840 40.91 3.42 -29.77
C GLN A 840 39.71 3.54 -28.81
N ASP A 841 39.43 4.73 -28.27
CA ASP A 841 38.30 4.94 -27.36
C ASP A 841 36.98 5.06 -28.13
N SER A 842 35.87 4.86 -27.42
CA SER A 842 34.54 4.97 -27.99
C SER A 842 33.61 5.79 -27.11
N VAL A 843 32.74 6.58 -27.74
CA VAL A 843 31.66 7.28 -27.04
C VAL A 843 30.31 6.85 -27.60
N VAL A 844 29.34 6.67 -26.72
CA VAL A 844 27.97 6.30 -27.05
C VAL A 844 27.01 7.35 -26.47
N PHE A 845 26.23 7.99 -27.33
CA PHE A 845 25.16 8.92 -26.93
C PHE A 845 23.81 8.26 -27.12
N ILE A 846 23.03 8.13 -26.04
CA ILE A 846 21.64 7.64 -26.06
C ILE A 846 20.73 8.78 -25.60
N VAL A 847 19.94 9.30 -26.55
CA VAL A 847 19.20 10.54 -26.39
C VAL A 847 17.70 10.27 -26.56
N ASN A 848 16.93 10.46 -25.48
CA ASN A 848 15.47 10.40 -25.52
C ASN A 848 14.89 11.76 -25.97
N GLY A 849 15.22 12.14 -27.20
CA GLY A 849 14.92 13.42 -27.81
C GLY A 849 15.68 13.57 -29.13
N ASN A 850 15.78 14.79 -29.67
CA ASN A 850 16.45 15.04 -30.93
C ASN A 850 17.97 15.23 -30.75
N ILE A 851 18.76 14.84 -31.75
CA ILE A 851 20.19 15.18 -31.83
C ILE A 851 20.37 16.19 -32.97
N TYR A 852 20.93 17.35 -32.64
CA TYR A 852 21.23 18.44 -33.58
C TYR A 852 22.74 18.66 -33.67
N ILE A 853 23.29 18.60 -34.87
CA ILE A 853 24.71 18.90 -35.13
C ILE A 853 24.82 20.22 -35.86
N GLY A 854 25.61 21.14 -35.31
CA GLY A 854 25.88 22.48 -35.84
C GLY A 854 26.85 22.49 -37.02
N GLY A 855 26.76 23.55 -37.83
CA GLY A 855 27.48 23.67 -39.11
C GLY A 855 29.01 23.71 -39.02
N ASP A 856 29.59 24.15 -37.89
CA ASP A 856 31.04 24.27 -37.68
C ASP A 856 31.72 22.95 -37.26
N VAL A 857 30.94 21.88 -37.10
CA VAL A 857 31.47 20.54 -36.80
C VAL A 857 32.05 19.93 -38.09
N THR A 858 33.24 19.34 -38.01
CA THR A 858 33.96 18.71 -39.13
C THR A 858 34.25 17.23 -38.88
N ARG A 859 34.32 16.78 -37.62
CA ARG A 859 34.48 15.35 -37.28
C ARG A 859 33.85 15.04 -35.92
N ILE A 860 33.16 13.89 -35.83
CA ILE A 860 32.65 13.34 -34.57
C ILE A 860 32.85 11.81 -34.52
N PRO A 861 33.61 11.28 -33.55
CA PRO A 861 33.72 9.84 -33.33
C PRO A 861 32.57 9.32 -32.43
N GLY A 862 32.09 8.09 -32.66
CA GLY A 862 31.20 7.38 -31.74
C GLY A 862 29.87 6.87 -32.30
N LEU A 863 29.06 6.27 -31.42
CA LEU A 863 27.72 5.75 -31.71
C LEU A 863 26.66 6.71 -31.17
N PHE A 864 25.72 7.12 -32.03
CA PHE A 864 24.66 8.07 -31.70
C PHE A 864 23.29 7.41 -31.88
N ILE A 865 22.49 7.39 -30.80
CA ILE A 865 21.16 6.79 -30.76
C ILE A 865 20.16 7.87 -30.32
N SER A 866 19.18 8.18 -31.17
CA SER A 866 18.09 9.13 -30.89
C SER A 866 16.73 8.45 -31.02
N SER A 867 15.83 8.66 -30.04
CA SER A 867 14.44 8.16 -30.11
C SER A 867 13.57 8.95 -31.10
N GLN A 868 14.03 10.13 -31.55
CA GLN A 868 13.31 11.03 -32.46
C GLN A 868 14.13 11.31 -33.73
N THR A 869 14.66 12.53 -33.88
CA THR A 869 15.35 12.95 -35.11
C THR A 869 16.84 13.18 -34.89
N PHE A 870 17.65 12.77 -35.87
CA PHE A 870 19.06 13.15 -35.99
C PHE A 870 19.19 14.12 -37.17
N THR A 871 19.58 15.36 -36.88
CA THR A 871 19.66 16.42 -37.89
C THR A 871 21.06 17.01 -37.94
N ILE A 872 21.64 17.05 -39.14
CA ILE A 872 22.86 17.83 -39.41
C ILE A 872 22.42 19.14 -40.07
N ALA A 873 22.72 20.26 -39.40
CA ALA A 873 22.43 21.59 -39.90
C ALA A 873 23.29 21.96 -41.13
N ASP A 874 22.78 22.90 -41.93
CA ASP A 874 23.44 23.42 -43.13
C ASP A 874 24.85 23.95 -42.80
N GLY A 875 25.82 23.64 -43.67
CA GLY A 875 27.21 24.09 -43.54
C GLY A 875 28.07 23.71 -44.76
N ASP A 876 29.18 24.42 -44.94
CA ASP A 876 30.02 24.36 -46.16
C ASP A 876 31.22 23.40 -46.07
N GLN A 877 31.56 22.90 -44.87
CA GLN A 877 32.66 21.94 -44.65
C GLN A 877 32.12 20.51 -44.56
N PRO A 878 32.79 19.45 -45.06
CA PRO A 878 32.34 18.07 -44.85
C PRO A 878 32.41 17.67 -43.37
N ILE A 879 31.44 16.87 -42.89
CA ILE A 879 31.48 16.22 -41.57
C ILE A 879 31.88 14.76 -41.77
N ILE A 880 32.87 14.31 -41.01
CA ILE A 880 33.21 12.90 -40.89
C ILE A 880 32.58 12.36 -39.61
N ILE A 881 31.60 11.47 -39.73
CA ILE A 881 31.10 10.67 -38.60
C ILE A 881 31.89 9.37 -38.58
N ASP A 882 32.72 9.21 -37.56
CA ASP A 882 33.56 8.02 -37.38
C ASP A 882 32.89 7.09 -36.36
N GLY A 883 31.84 6.42 -36.84
CA GLY A 883 30.99 5.54 -36.04
C GLY A 883 29.60 5.36 -36.63
N MET A 884 28.60 5.09 -35.80
CA MET A 884 27.25 4.68 -36.23
C MET A 884 26.18 5.66 -35.76
N VAL A 885 25.11 5.80 -36.55
CA VAL A 885 23.95 6.64 -36.22
C VAL A 885 22.67 5.81 -36.34
N TYR A 886 21.85 5.83 -35.28
CA TYR A 886 20.54 5.21 -35.24
C TYR A 886 19.50 6.23 -34.77
N ALA A 887 18.51 6.52 -35.61
CA ALA A 887 17.44 7.47 -35.28
C ALA A 887 16.17 7.14 -36.07
N ARG A 888 15.01 7.57 -35.55
CA ARG A 888 13.72 7.38 -36.25
C ARG A 888 13.66 8.13 -37.57
N THR A 889 14.21 9.34 -37.60
CA THR A 889 14.37 10.15 -38.81
C THR A 889 15.78 10.71 -38.87
N ILE A 890 16.42 10.61 -40.04
CA ILE A 890 17.75 11.20 -40.30
C ILE A 890 17.60 12.29 -41.36
N ASN A 891 17.93 13.53 -41.01
CA ASN A 891 17.86 14.68 -41.90
C ASN A 891 19.27 15.20 -42.21
N PHE A 892 19.64 15.20 -43.48
CA PHE A 892 20.89 15.77 -43.99
C PHE A 892 20.59 17.02 -44.80
N ASN A 893 20.87 18.21 -44.25
CA ASN A 893 20.54 19.47 -44.94
C ASN A 893 21.78 20.16 -45.57
N ARG A 894 22.86 19.42 -45.84
CA ARG A 894 24.10 19.99 -46.40
C ARG A 894 24.16 20.00 -47.92
N LYS A 895 24.73 21.06 -48.50
CA LYS A 895 24.99 21.21 -49.94
C LYS A 895 26.38 20.69 -50.30
N PHE A 896 26.48 19.77 -51.26
CA PHE A 896 27.75 19.22 -51.73
C PHE A 896 28.37 20.11 -52.83
N TYR A 897 29.65 20.48 -52.70
CA TYR A 897 30.35 21.31 -53.70
C TYR A 897 31.37 20.56 -54.58
N SER A 898 31.58 19.25 -54.41
CA SER A 898 32.47 18.49 -55.32
C SER A 898 32.20 16.98 -55.34
N LEU A 899 32.22 16.39 -56.54
CA LEU A 899 32.01 14.95 -56.82
C LEU A 899 33.27 14.08 -56.61
N THR A 900 34.43 14.66 -56.29
CA THR A 900 35.71 13.91 -56.24
C THR A 900 36.16 13.46 -54.86
N GLN A 901 35.41 13.80 -53.79
CA GLN A 901 35.58 13.22 -52.46
C GLN A 901 34.20 12.96 -51.83
N PRO A 902 33.60 11.79 -52.05
CA PRO A 902 32.38 11.41 -51.33
C PRO A 902 32.78 10.95 -49.92
N THR A 903 33.06 11.87 -49.00
CA THR A 903 33.35 11.51 -47.60
C THR A 903 32.05 11.29 -46.82
N TYR A 904 31.37 10.19 -47.13
CA TYR A 904 30.72 9.36 -46.10
C TYR A 904 31.21 7.94 -46.33
N GLN A 905 32.44 7.68 -45.90
CA GLN A 905 32.94 6.30 -45.87
C GLN A 905 32.46 5.69 -44.55
N PHE A 906 31.32 5.00 -44.57
CA PHE A 906 30.97 4.07 -43.51
C PHE A 906 31.96 2.90 -43.58
N ILE A 907 33.06 3.00 -42.84
CA ILE A 907 34.00 1.90 -42.70
C ILE A 907 33.42 0.94 -41.67
N TYR A 908 32.78 -0.12 -42.16
CA TYR A 908 32.38 -1.26 -41.34
C TYR A 908 33.63 -2.08 -40.97
N GLN A 909 34.07 -1.96 -39.72
CA GLN A 909 34.89 -2.95 -39.05
C GLN A 909 34.49 -2.99 -37.56
N PRO A 910 33.52 -3.83 -37.16
CA PRO A 910 33.25 -3.98 -35.75
C PRO A 910 34.44 -4.69 -35.12
N LYS A 911 35.20 -4.00 -34.26
CA LYS A 911 36.10 -4.71 -33.33
C LYS A 911 35.28 -5.45 -32.26
N TYR A 912 34.02 -5.06 -32.05
CA TYR A 912 33.03 -5.74 -31.23
C TYR A 912 31.64 -5.55 -31.84
N ILE A 913 30.88 -6.63 -31.97
CA ILE A 913 29.45 -6.59 -32.27
C ILE A 913 28.76 -6.64 -30.91
N ILE A 914 28.13 -5.54 -30.51
CA ILE A 914 27.27 -5.52 -29.33
C ILE A 914 25.84 -5.50 -29.86
N ASP A 915 25.09 -6.55 -29.53
CA ASP A 915 23.67 -6.59 -29.79
C ASP A 915 22.98 -5.56 -28.89
N LEU A 916 22.34 -4.55 -29.46
CA LEU A 916 21.70 -3.44 -28.73
C LEU A 916 20.20 -3.66 -28.48
N LEU A 917 19.61 -4.66 -29.13
CA LEU A 917 18.21 -5.07 -28.88
C LEU A 917 17.93 -5.43 -27.42
N PRO A 918 18.84 -6.05 -26.65
CA PRO A 918 18.64 -6.37 -25.23
C PRO A 918 18.70 -5.15 -24.28
N TYR A 919 19.25 -4.02 -24.74
CA TYR A 919 19.60 -2.87 -23.89
C TYR A 919 18.74 -1.62 -24.16
N LEU A 920 18.09 -1.54 -25.32
CA LEU A 920 17.11 -0.48 -25.62
C LEU A 920 15.85 -0.66 -24.75
N GLY A 921 15.64 0.26 -23.79
CA GLY A 921 14.45 0.28 -22.91
C GLY A 921 14.72 -0.03 -21.43
N ARG A 922 15.98 -0.28 -21.04
CA ARG A 922 16.35 -0.47 -19.63
C ARG A 922 16.68 0.87 -18.92
N PRO A 923 16.34 1.05 -17.63
CA PRO A 923 16.60 2.30 -16.91
C PRO A 923 18.07 2.50 -16.45
N GLN A 924 18.90 1.44 -16.31
CA GLN A 924 20.37 1.51 -16.14
C GLN A 924 21.06 0.24 -16.69
N VAL A 925 22.34 0.36 -17.10
CA VAL A 925 23.18 -0.73 -17.68
C VAL A 925 24.47 -0.88 -16.86
N ASN A 926 24.90 -2.12 -16.55
CA ASN A 926 26.13 -2.43 -15.80
C ASN A 926 27.31 -2.71 -16.75
N TRP A 927 28.48 -2.18 -16.43
CA TRP A 927 29.70 -2.33 -17.21
C TRP A 927 30.30 -3.74 -17.31
N GLN A 928 30.03 -4.65 -16.37
CA GLN A 928 30.48 -6.05 -16.48
C GLN A 928 29.80 -6.82 -17.62
N GLU A 929 28.62 -6.37 -18.09
CA GLU A 929 27.87 -7.01 -19.19
C GLU A 929 28.37 -6.62 -20.59
N ILE A 930 29.07 -5.48 -20.71
CA ILE A 930 29.63 -4.96 -21.97
C ILE A 930 31.07 -5.45 -22.21
N SER A 931 31.77 -5.87 -21.14
CA SER A 931 33.19 -6.26 -21.18
C SER A 931 33.48 -7.74 -21.51
N ARG A 932 32.44 -8.56 -21.74
CA ARG A 932 32.58 -9.98 -22.12
C ARG A 932 32.42 -10.22 -23.61
#